data_AF-A0A8H7EA51-F1
#
_entry.id   AF-A0A8H7EA51-F1
#
_cell.length_a   1.000
_cell.length_b   1.000
_cell.length_c   1.000
_cell.angle_alpha   90.00
_cell.angle_beta   90.00
_cell.angle_gamma   90.00
#
_symmetry.space_group_name_H-M   'P 1'
#
loop_
_entity.id
_entity.type
_entity.pdbx_description
1 polymer ?
#
loop_
_entity_poly.entity_id
_entity_poly.type
_entity_poly.pdbx_seq_one_letter_code
_entity_poly.pdbx_strand_id
1 'polypeptide(L)'
;MTRHTWKVADAGVMLWEPAVEAATATALPEAHALEQPDNVAETDIQAGSHDDCEHSNRQDLVLPSLEGFFGSYTKDEPGEDLRSETPLDTSQYASGTTESFSSPCPLFSSKVASTKLHNSSKTSRRLEVSNIKRTPPVRRTLNFGMTNVRKTLDAVPKYGEPSGFDSLAALKRLERDPPHQWDEDERELLTILYRWYNDKDATTLPRTFNAVTDQDLRLSVIRYQFDSHLVLYGPRAYPEFGRVMAVPFHDPMQKYGGIHAIIEEKATEYGINLSRRRIEVKRKSGLAQYAKSPTTRKYWKSLVRRAAERERKMRCVPLAPNVQGSSAQVPPLGGVTLAADVKYEDEENWSDVEDLNISAVTFTQLSPSSLPTTNSIGFRVWDANSRTMFDEETGFVSQAFSIWRGELPPPFSPDGQGRQAIMFLSNLHLSMSGGASAFVSVSTSLLQALVKASTMEDPRIAVVALDHALLQQPHKTLPAADILRMLKAEGQAWWARYKGHAERMVWASVPAAAIISHFPLSKLRQLSNQEKTCEDILSLNEIESGRRTQHVSSQLRDKNNAISVSTSRAMAMVSRIFGMHRCSVSLTHIKGLVSSLVDSFQLEQVSSQSNYTSRMISRAFAVTLRSRAHCIQDIEVAFKDGVEQGTATIAFYARRRRTIKT
;
A
#
# COMPACT_ATOMS: atom_id res chain seq x y z
N MET A 1 35.76 -38.73 13.66
CA MET A 1 35.00 -38.35 12.45
C MET A 1 33.56 -38.75 12.65
N THR A 2 32.70 -37.82 13.05
CA THR A 2 31.26 -38.04 13.23
C THR A 2 30.60 -38.02 11.85
N ARG A 3 30.05 -39.14 11.40
CA ARG A 3 29.33 -39.23 10.12
C ARG A 3 27.87 -38.85 10.33
N HIS A 4 27.45 -37.77 9.68
CA HIS A 4 26.03 -37.46 9.50
C HIS A 4 25.39 -38.48 8.56
N THR A 5 24.18 -38.90 8.86
CA THR A 5 23.44 -39.87 8.05
C THR A 5 22.09 -39.30 7.64
N TRP A 6 21.74 -39.50 6.37
CA TRP A 6 20.42 -39.21 5.84
C TRP A 6 19.58 -40.49 5.92
N LYS A 7 18.35 -40.38 6.42
CA LYS A 7 17.38 -41.47 6.40
C LYS A 7 16.19 -41.11 5.51
N VAL A 8 15.73 -42.10 4.76
CA VAL A 8 14.51 -41.99 3.95
C VAL A 8 13.31 -42.11 4.89
N ALA A 9 12.39 -41.14 4.82
CA ALA A 9 11.06 -41.23 5.42
C ALA A 9 10.02 -41.54 4.31
N ASP A 10 8.84 -42.02 4.72
CA ASP A 10 7.75 -42.29 3.79
C ASP A 10 7.37 -41.04 2.99
N ALA A 11 6.95 -41.25 1.75
CA ALA A 11 6.67 -40.24 0.71
C ALA A 11 7.90 -39.48 0.14
N GLY A 12 9.09 -40.08 0.18
CA GLY A 12 10.24 -39.61 -0.62
C GLY A 12 10.96 -38.38 -0.05
N VAL A 13 10.75 -38.09 1.24
CA VAL A 13 11.45 -37.01 1.95
C VAL A 13 12.63 -37.59 2.72
N MET A 14 13.82 -36.99 2.57
CA MET A 14 15.02 -37.35 3.33
C MET A 14 15.11 -36.51 4.60
N LEU A 15 15.16 -37.16 5.76
CA LEU A 15 15.36 -36.52 7.05
C LEU A 15 16.86 -36.47 7.39
N TRP A 16 17.32 -35.29 7.79
CA TRP A 16 18.68 -35.06 8.24
C TRP A 16 18.75 -35.33 9.75
N GLU A 17 19.54 -36.32 10.16
CA GLU A 17 19.82 -36.57 11.58
C GLU A 17 21.22 -36.03 11.94
N PRO A 18 21.31 -35.05 12.87
CA PRO A 18 22.61 -34.61 13.39
C PRO A 18 23.28 -35.74 14.15
N ALA A 19 24.61 -35.83 14.05
CA ALA A 19 25.39 -36.81 14.79
C ALA A 19 25.26 -36.50 16.29
N VAL A 20 24.64 -37.42 17.04
CA VAL A 20 24.50 -37.29 18.50
C VAL A 20 25.86 -37.60 19.13
N GLU A 21 26.42 -36.65 19.86
CA GLU A 21 27.62 -36.86 20.67
C GLU A 21 27.28 -37.84 21.81
N ALA A 22 27.85 -39.04 21.73
CA ALA A 22 27.70 -40.03 22.77
C ALA A 22 28.38 -39.54 24.06
N ALA A 23 27.58 -39.30 25.10
CA ALA A 23 28.07 -39.08 26.45
C ALA A 23 28.83 -40.33 26.92
N THR A 24 30.12 -40.14 27.18
CA THR A 24 31.03 -41.10 27.80
C THR A 24 30.52 -41.55 29.17
N ALA A 25 30.25 -42.86 29.30
CA ALA A 25 30.25 -43.55 30.57
C ALA A 25 31.12 -44.82 30.46
N THR A 26 31.94 -45.01 31.47
CA THR A 26 33.18 -45.77 31.51
C THR A 26 32.96 -47.26 31.84
N ALA A 27 33.60 -48.14 31.06
CA ALA A 27 34.20 -49.45 31.34
C ALA A 27 33.51 -50.52 32.24
N LEU A 28 33.36 -51.75 31.72
CA LEU A 28 34.28 -52.88 31.93
C LEU A 28 33.93 -54.08 30.99
N PRO A 29 34.88 -55.00 30.70
CA PRO A 29 34.83 -55.94 29.58
C PRO A 29 34.62 -57.41 29.98
N GLU A 30 34.12 -58.22 29.04
CA GLU A 30 34.29 -59.68 28.88
C GLU A 30 33.32 -60.13 27.75
N ALA A 31 33.49 -61.15 26.92
CA ALA A 31 34.60 -61.87 26.29
C ALA A 31 33.91 -62.87 25.31
N HIS A 32 34.47 -63.13 24.12
CA HIS A 32 34.22 -64.29 23.22
C HIS A 32 32.79 -64.46 22.61
N ALA A 33 32.54 -65.00 21.41
CA ALA A 33 33.31 -65.64 20.34
C ALA A 33 32.42 -65.73 19.06
N LEU A 34 33.06 -65.98 17.89
CA LEU A 34 32.63 -66.77 16.71
C LEU A 34 31.12 -66.77 16.30
N GLU A 35 30.71 -66.44 15.07
CA GLU A 35 30.86 -67.28 13.85
C GLU A 35 30.33 -66.52 12.61
N GLN A 36 30.93 -66.81 11.45
CA GLN A 36 30.45 -66.60 10.06
C GLN A 36 29.89 -67.96 9.55
N PRO A 37 29.37 -68.12 8.31
CA PRO A 37 28.54 -67.28 7.42
C PRO A 37 27.38 -68.12 6.78
N ASP A 38 26.96 -67.82 5.54
CA ASP A 38 26.11 -68.58 4.59
C ASP A 38 24.60 -68.25 4.59
N ASN A 39 23.82 -68.21 3.49
CA ASN A 39 24.01 -68.35 2.03
C ASN A 39 22.65 -68.07 1.32
N VAL A 40 22.67 -67.98 -0.03
CA VAL A 40 21.57 -68.15 -1.04
C VAL A 40 20.41 -67.12 -1.05
N ALA A 41 19.75 -66.73 -2.16
CA ALA A 41 19.68 -67.06 -3.60
C ALA A 41 19.12 -65.81 -4.33
N GLU A 42 19.61 -65.34 -5.49
CA GLU A 42 19.42 -65.86 -6.87
C GLU A 42 17.98 -66.11 -7.33
N THR A 43 17.50 -65.27 -8.26
CA THR A 43 16.80 -65.59 -9.53
C THR A 43 16.40 -64.24 -10.18
N ASP A 44 17.11 -63.75 -11.20
CA ASP A 44 17.06 -64.09 -12.63
C ASP A 44 15.71 -63.85 -13.34
N ILE A 45 15.79 -63.08 -14.44
CA ILE A 45 15.28 -63.33 -15.81
C ILE A 45 14.78 -62.03 -16.50
N GLN A 46 15.64 -61.54 -17.42
CA GLN A 46 15.41 -61.16 -18.84
C GLN A 46 14.29 -60.17 -19.22
N ALA A 47 14.37 -59.40 -20.31
CA ALA A 47 15.39 -59.06 -21.30
C ALA A 47 14.75 -58.03 -22.27
N GLY A 48 15.57 -57.38 -23.08
CA GLY A 48 15.18 -56.69 -24.32
C GLY A 48 15.74 -55.26 -24.36
N SER A 49 16.95 -55.04 -24.88
CA SER A 49 17.28 -54.77 -26.30
C SER A 49 16.72 -53.41 -26.77
N HIS A 50 17.43 -52.48 -27.38
CA HIS A 50 18.53 -52.58 -28.34
C HIS A 50 19.09 -51.15 -28.60
N ASP A 51 20.38 -51.07 -28.93
CA ASP A 51 21.05 -50.10 -29.83
C ASP A 51 21.03 -48.59 -29.57
N ASP A 52 22.05 -47.80 -29.93
CA ASP A 52 23.49 -47.97 -30.12
C ASP A 52 24.00 -46.56 -30.53
N CYS A 53 25.32 -46.37 -30.46
CA CYS A 53 26.14 -45.40 -31.21
C CYS A 53 26.34 -43.95 -30.70
N GLU A 54 27.52 -43.81 -30.09
CA GLU A 54 28.67 -42.97 -30.53
C GLU A 54 28.87 -41.51 -30.09
N HIS A 55 30.02 -41.36 -29.43
CA HIS A 55 31.01 -40.27 -29.35
C HIS A 55 30.99 -39.22 -30.49
N SER A 56 31.40 -37.94 -30.32
CA SER A 56 32.66 -37.48 -29.74
C SER A 56 32.72 -35.93 -29.62
N ASN A 57 33.68 -35.47 -28.79
CA ASN A 57 34.50 -34.25 -28.86
C ASN A 57 33.83 -32.85 -28.83
N ARG A 58 34.09 -31.96 -27.85
CA ARG A 58 35.32 -31.35 -27.30
C ARG A 58 35.86 -30.21 -28.18
N GLN A 59 36.23 -29.11 -27.50
CA GLN A 59 36.92 -27.86 -27.93
C GLN A 59 35.98 -26.72 -28.36
N ASP A 60 36.23 -25.44 -28.09
CA ASP A 60 37.18 -24.73 -27.22
C ASP A 60 36.69 -23.28 -27.10
N LEU A 61 37.10 -22.62 -26.02
CA LEU A 61 37.48 -21.21 -25.85
C LEU A 61 37.06 -20.20 -26.94
N VAL A 62 36.51 -19.05 -26.51
CA VAL A 62 37.11 -17.70 -26.67
C VAL A 62 36.16 -16.67 -26.04
N LEU A 63 36.60 -16.03 -24.96
CA LEU A 63 36.15 -14.69 -24.57
C LEU A 63 37.02 -13.67 -25.32
N PRO A 64 36.45 -12.50 -25.68
CA PRO A 64 37.20 -11.28 -25.63
C PRO A 64 36.55 -10.24 -24.72
N SER A 65 37.46 -9.55 -24.02
CA SER A 65 37.28 -8.41 -23.15
C SER A 65 37.22 -7.08 -23.92
N LEU A 66 37.01 -6.00 -23.15
CA LEU A 66 37.51 -4.62 -23.33
C LEU A 66 36.62 -3.57 -24.03
N GLU A 67 36.19 -2.62 -23.18
CA GLU A 67 36.44 -1.17 -23.24
C GLU A 67 35.93 -0.28 -24.38
N GLY A 68 35.54 0.94 -23.96
CA GLY A 68 35.33 2.15 -24.78
C GLY A 68 33.84 2.50 -24.91
N PHE A 69 33.35 3.70 -24.58
CA PHE A 69 33.91 5.01 -24.88
C PHE A 69 33.23 6.11 -24.04
N PHE A 70 34.03 7.06 -23.55
CA PHE A 70 33.58 8.39 -23.14
C PHE A 70 33.13 9.23 -24.35
N GLY A 71 32.15 10.12 -24.15
CA GLY A 71 31.73 11.10 -25.15
C GLY A 71 30.96 12.28 -24.53
N SER A 72 31.69 13.28 -24.06
CA SER A 72 31.25 14.66 -23.78
C SER A 72 30.93 15.43 -25.07
N TYR A 73 29.99 16.37 -25.10
CA TYR A 73 30.02 17.63 -25.91
C TYR A 73 28.78 18.49 -25.53
N THR A 74 28.96 19.53 -24.70
CA THR A 74 28.91 21.00 -24.95
C THR A 74 27.56 21.65 -25.27
N LYS A 75 27.32 22.70 -24.49
CA LYS A 75 26.33 23.79 -24.58
C LYS A 75 26.61 24.71 -25.78
N ASP A 76 25.55 25.29 -26.34
CA ASP A 76 25.56 26.63 -26.93
C ASP A 76 24.17 27.29 -26.77
N GLU A 77 24.15 28.52 -26.23
CA GLU A 77 23.07 29.52 -26.36
C GLU A 77 23.47 30.53 -27.45
N PRO A 78 22.50 31.30 -28.00
CA PRO A 78 22.28 32.70 -27.57
C PRO A 78 20.76 33.08 -27.61
N GLY A 79 20.21 34.20 -27.16
CA GLY A 79 20.64 35.50 -26.64
C GLY A 79 19.55 36.57 -26.93
N GLU A 80 19.29 37.48 -25.98
CA GLU A 80 18.74 38.87 -26.09
C GLU A 80 17.29 39.09 -26.65
N ASP A 81 16.45 40.10 -26.30
CA ASP A 81 16.64 41.42 -25.68
C ASP A 81 15.30 42.16 -25.32
N LEU A 82 15.38 43.21 -24.45
CA LEU A 82 14.62 44.51 -24.42
C LEU A 82 13.07 44.56 -24.13
N ARG A 83 12.42 45.52 -23.42
CA ARG A 83 12.72 46.81 -22.74
C ARG A 83 11.42 47.38 -22.06
N SER A 84 11.57 48.23 -21.00
CA SER A 84 10.78 49.47 -20.60
C SER A 84 9.23 49.42 -20.45
N GLU A 85 8.51 50.14 -19.57
CA GLU A 85 8.66 51.39 -18.82
C GLU A 85 7.48 51.55 -17.80
N THR A 86 7.71 52.25 -16.68
CA THR A 86 6.74 52.84 -15.70
C THR A 86 6.12 54.15 -16.28
N PRO A 87 5.16 54.94 -15.66
CA PRO A 87 5.07 55.28 -14.21
C PRO A 87 3.72 55.82 -13.60
N LEU A 88 3.78 56.21 -12.29
CA LEU A 88 3.07 57.34 -11.60
C LEU A 88 1.53 57.23 -11.34
N ASP A 89 0.89 57.69 -10.24
CA ASP A 89 1.29 58.48 -9.06
C ASP A 89 0.15 58.52 -7.98
N THR A 90 0.49 58.90 -6.73
CA THR A 90 -0.29 59.68 -5.69
C THR A 90 -1.78 59.38 -5.36
N SER A 91 -2.35 59.56 -4.15
CA SER A 91 -1.93 60.00 -2.81
C SER A 91 -3.17 60.06 -1.88
N GLN A 92 -2.99 59.80 -0.58
CA GLN A 92 -3.56 60.57 0.57
C GLN A 92 -5.09 60.62 0.80
N TYR A 93 -5.68 60.73 2.00
CA TYR A 93 -5.27 60.87 3.41
C TYR A 93 -6.51 60.60 4.29
N ALA A 94 -6.29 60.15 5.55
CA ALA A 94 -6.96 60.50 6.84
C ALA A 94 -8.50 60.54 6.94
N SER A 95 -9.20 60.38 8.05
CA SER A 95 -9.04 60.10 9.50
C SER A 95 -10.53 59.99 9.93
N GLY A 96 -11.01 59.21 10.89
CA GLY A 96 -10.54 58.94 12.24
C GLY A 96 -11.79 58.77 13.13
N THR A 97 -11.64 58.07 14.26
CA THR A 97 -12.29 58.30 15.58
C THR A 97 -13.84 58.30 15.67
N THR A 98 -14.55 57.77 16.68
CA THR A 98 -14.31 57.24 18.04
C THR A 98 -15.67 56.75 18.57
N GLU A 99 -15.67 55.70 19.42
CA GLU A 99 -16.47 55.50 20.66
C GLU A 99 -18.01 55.64 20.67
N SER A 100 -18.85 55.02 21.52
CA SER A 100 -18.82 53.94 22.54
C SER A 100 -20.26 53.76 23.07
N PHE A 101 -20.49 52.66 23.81
CA PHE A 101 -21.48 52.43 24.90
C PHE A 101 -22.88 51.81 24.65
N SER A 102 -23.01 50.59 25.25
CA SER A 102 -24.05 50.06 26.16
C SER A 102 -25.49 49.72 25.70
N SER A 103 -25.82 48.41 25.72
CA SER A 103 -26.78 47.64 26.57
C SER A 103 -27.98 48.39 27.20
N PRO A 104 -29.21 47.81 27.43
CA PRO A 104 -29.47 46.49 28.05
C PRO A 104 -30.78 45.70 27.67
N CYS A 105 -30.96 44.53 28.34
CA CYS A 105 -31.97 43.45 28.22
C CYS A 105 -33.47 43.84 28.46
N PRO A 106 -34.46 42.92 28.25
CA PRO A 106 -34.92 41.99 29.33
C PRO A 106 -35.49 40.59 28.91
N LEU A 107 -36.03 39.88 29.93
CA LEU A 107 -36.42 38.46 30.13
C LEU A 107 -37.93 38.10 29.87
N PHE A 108 -38.23 36.78 30.03
CA PHE A 108 -39.49 36.07 30.46
C PHE A 108 -40.12 35.09 29.43
N SER A 109 -40.25 33.78 29.75
CA SER A 109 -41.42 33.01 30.30
C SER A 109 -42.44 32.60 29.20
N SER A 110 -43.12 31.44 29.10
CA SER A 110 -43.69 30.46 30.05
C SER A 110 -44.05 29.12 29.34
N LYS A 111 -44.49 28.11 30.10
CA LYS A 111 -44.86 26.73 29.75
C LYS A 111 -46.33 26.53 29.28
N VAL A 112 -46.59 25.30 28.78
CA VAL A 112 -47.79 24.41 28.88
C VAL A 112 -48.72 24.31 27.66
N ALA A 113 -48.90 23.08 27.11
CA ALA A 113 -50.19 22.38 26.98
C ALA A 113 -50.10 20.97 26.34
N SER A 114 -50.99 20.10 26.82
CA SER A 114 -51.45 18.77 26.36
C SER A 114 -52.10 18.84 24.95
N THR A 115 -52.45 17.82 24.16
CA THR A 115 -53.09 16.50 24.38
C THR A 115 -53.11 15.72 23.04
N LYS A 116 -53.39 14.40 23.10
CA LYS A 116 -53.60 13.41 22.02
C LYS A 116 -54.67 13.80 20.96
N LEU A 117 -54.54 13.33 19.70
CA LEU A 117 -55.48 12.41 18.99
C LEU A 117 -55.15 12.15 17.51
N HIS A 118 -55.88 11.15 16.98
CA HIS A 118 -55.72 10.26 15.83
C HIS A 118 -55.82 10.83 14.39
N ASN A 119 -55.25 10.03 13.48
CA ASN A 119 -55.74 9.60 12.15
C ASN A 119 -55.79 10.55 10.92
N SER A 120 -55.02 10.08 9.93
CA SER A 120 -55.44 9.78 8.54
C SER A 120 -55.32 10.86 7.45
N SER A 121 -54.85 10.34 6.31
CA SER A 121 -55.23 10.70 4.93
C SER A 121 -54.52 11.87 4.26
N LYS A 122 -53.71 11.47 3.25
CA LYS A 122 -53.54 12.07 1.92
C LYS A 122 -53.90 13.55 1.78
N THR A 123 -52.92 14.37 1.38
CA THR A 123 -53.05 15.16 0.13
C THR A 123 -51.71 15.77 -0.29
N SER A 124 -51.47 15.65 -1.59
CA SER A 124 -50.59 16.47 -2.41
C SER A 124 -50.64 17.94 -2.03
N ARG A 125 -49.47 18.58 -1.87
CA ARG A 125 -49.28 20.02 -2.09
C ARG A 125 -47.80 20.33 -2.37
N ARG A 126 -47.55 20.54 -3.66
CA ARG A 126 -46.77 21.65 -4.25
C ARG A 126 -46.22 22.62 -3.19
N LEU A 127 -44.91 22.59 -2.96
CA LEU A 127 -44.22 23.60 -2.16
C LEU A 127 -43.76 24.74 -3.07
N GLU A 128 -44.39 25.89 -2.87
CA GLU A 128 -43.94 27.19 -3.32
C GLU A 128 -42.57 27.50 -2.72
N VAL A 129 -41.61 27.84 -3.59
CA VAL A 129 -40.31 28.35 -3.21
C VAL A 129 -40.50 29.81 -2.80
N SER A 130 -40.53 30.07 -1.50
CA SER A 130 -40.48 31.43 -0.97
C SER A 130 -39.06 32.00 -1.14
N ASN A 131 -39.02 33.21 -1.70
CA ASN A 131 -37.82 33.99 -1.95
C ASN A 131 -37.11 34.35 -0.64
N ILE A 132 -36.12 33.55 -0.25
CA ILE A 132 -35.13 33.95 0.77
C ILE A 132 -34.14 34.90 0.08
N LYS A 133 -34.21 36.19 0.43
CA LYS A 133 -33.18 37.19 0.12
C LYS A 133 -31.83 36.68 0.63
N ARG A 134 -31.00 36.15 -0.27
CA ARG A 134 -29.60 35.80 0.00
C ARG A 134 -28.81 37.09 0.17
N THR A 135 -28.30 37.33 1.38
CA THR A 135 -27.20 38.27 1.59
C THR A 135 -25.97 37.78 0.81
N PRO A 136 -25.24 38.67 0.10
CA PRO A 136 -24.06 38.26 -0.65
C PRO A 136 -22.96 37.78 0.31
N PRO A 137 -22.15 36.78 -0.08
CA PRO A 137 -21.07 36.28 0.74
C PRO A 137 -20.01 37.37 0.93
N VAL A 138 -19.66 37.63 2.19
CA VAL A 138 -18.57 38.52 2.60
C VAL A 138 -17.27 37.98 2.00
N ARG A 139 -16.78 38.63 0.93
CA ARG A 139 -15.43 38.42 0.41
C ARG A 139 -14.44 39.04 1.39
N ARG A 140 -13.80 38.22 2.22
CA ARG A 140 -12.56 38.63 2.91
C ARG A 140 -11.42 38.46 1.92
N THR A 141 -11.00 39.56 1.31
CA THR A 141 -9.69 39.66 0.65
C THR A 141 -8.61 39.49 1.70
N LEU A 142 -7.89 38.35 1.65
CA LEU A 142 -6.64 38.17 2.38
C LEU A 142 -5.60 39.08 1.72
N ASN A 143 -5.34 40.21 2.35
CA ASN A 143 -4.34 41.18 1.93
C ASN A 143 -2.99 40.71 2.49
N PHE A 144 -2.13 40.11 1.65
CA PHE A 144 -0.75 39.78 2.02
C PHE A 144 0.07 41.06 1.99
N GLY A 145 -0.06 41.87 3.03
CA GLY A 145 0.76 43.06 3.24
C GLY A 145 2.22 42.70 3.45
N MET A 146 2.97 42.46 2.38
CA MET A 146 4.43 42.55 2.40
C MET A 146 4.80 44.03 2.53
N THR A 147 4.79 44.50 3.77
CA THR A 147 5.42 45.78 4.13
C THR A 147 6.75 45.47 4.80
N ASN A 148 7.83 45.74 4.06
CA ASN A 148 9.15 46.17 4.51
C ASN A 148 9.65 45.61 5.86
N VAL A 149 10.32 44.46 5.81
CA VAL A 149 11.38 44.15 6.79
C VAL A 149 12.72 44.38 6.10
N ARG A 150 13.21 45.61 6.21
CA ARG A 150 14.61 45.96 5.98
C ARG A 150 15.39 45.71 7.26
N LYS A 151 16.58 45.10 7.09
CA LYS A 151 17.78 45.13 7.96
C LYS A 151 17.78 44.27 9.22
N THR A 152 18.39 43.09 9.09
CA THR A 152 19.57 42.67 9.87
C THR A 152 20.38 41.70 9.01
N LEU A 153 21.20 42.27 8.11
CA LEU A 153 22.34 41.58 7.51
C LEU A 153 23.53 41.98 8.38
N ASP A 154 23.93 41.10 9.30
CA ASP A 154 25.27 41.12 9.86
C ASP A 154 25.89 39.73 9.67
N ALA A 155 27.05 39.75 9.04
CA ALA A 155 28.03 38.68 8.87
C ALA A 155 27.58 37.41 8.10
N VAL A 156 27.62 37.47 6.77
CA VAL A 156 27.93 36.28 5.94
C VAL A 156 29.46 36.18 5.83
N PRO A 157 30.11 35.13 6.37
CA PRO A 157 31.52 34.89 6.12
C PRO A 157 31.71 34.50 4.66
N LYS A 158 32.65 35.18 4.01
CA LYS A 158 33.11 34.92 2.65
C LYS A 158 34.12 33.75 2.66
N TYR A 159 33.88 32.79 1.76
CA TYR A 159 34.79 31.77 1.22
C TYR A 159 35.27 30.62 2.12
N GLY A 160 34.67 29.45 1.87
CA GLY A 160 35.31 28.15 1.74
C GLY A 160 34.36 27.27 0.94
N GLU A 161 34.79 26.68 -0.19
CA GLU A 161 33.97 25.68 -0.88
C GLU A 161 33.57 24.62 0.14
N PRO A 162 32.25 24.40 0.39
CA PRO A 162 31.84 23.34 1.27
C PRO A 162 32.26 22.04 0.59
N SER A 163 33.12 21.28 1.27
CA SER A 163 33.45 19.93 0.86
C SER A 163 32.14 19.17 0.58
N GLY A 164 32.14 18.25 -0.40
CA GLY A 164 30.94 17.46 -0.72
C GLY A 164 30.30 16.80 0.53
N PHE A 165 31.09 16.58 1.59
CA PHE A 165 30.65 16.09 2.89
C PHE A 165 29.82 17.09 3.71
N ASP A 166 30.14 18.39 3.71
CA ASP A 166 29.36 19.41 4.42
C ASP A 166 28.00 19.65 3.73
N SER A 167 28.00 19.58 2.40
CA SER A 167 26.78 19.65 1.59
C SER A 167 25.89 18.42 1.82
N LEU A 168 26.48 17.22 1.94
CA LEU A 168 25.76 15.99 2.30
C LEU A 168 25.25 16.01 3.75
N ALA A 169 26.00 16.57 4.70
CA ALA A 169 25.56 16.75 6.07
C ALA A 169 24.41 17.78 6.17
N ALA A 170 24.42 18.82 5.34
CA ALA A 170 23.32 19.77 5.22
C ALA A 170 22.07 19.14 4.58
N LEU A 171 22.23 18.25 3.59
CA LEU A 171 21.12 17.49 2.99
C LEU A 171 20.53 16.45 3.95
N LYS A 172 21.35 15.74 4.74
CA LYS A 172 20.86 14.86 5.82
C LYS A 172 20.04 15.58 6.87
N ARG A 173 20.26 16.89 7.08
CA ARG A 173 19.43 17.73 7.98
C ARG A 173 18.08 18.13 7.38
N LEU A 174 17.90 17.96 6.07
CA LEU A 174 16.61 18.19 5.37
C LEU A 174 15.76 16.92 5.32
N GLU A 175 16.39 15.75 5.39
CA GLU A 175 15.72 14.47 5.58
C GLU A 175 15.13 14.45 7.00
N ARG A 176 13.81 14.42 7.09
CA ARG A 176 13.13 14.40 8.40
C ARG A 176 13.26 13.00 8.96
N ASP A 177 13.84 12.88 10.16
CA ASP A 177 13.81 11.63 10.90
C ASP A 177 12.38 11.09 10.97
N PRO A 178 12.19 9.77 10.84
CA PRO A 178 10.87 9.17 10.91
C PRO A 178 10.19 9.55 12.24
N PRO A 179 8.87 9.79 12.25
CA PRO A 179 8.15 10.14 13.47
C PRO A 179 8.36 9.10 14.57
N HIS A 180 8.74 9.55 15.77
CA HIS A 180 8.95 8.65 16.92
C HIS A 180 7.73 7.77 17.17
N GLN A 181 7.97 6.45 17.28
CA GLN A 181 6.93 5.47 17.54
C GLN A 181 6.79 5.27 19.04
N TRP A 182 5.77 5.93 19.61
CA TRP A 182 5.51 5.83 21.04
C TRP A 182 5.02 4.43 21.46
N ASP A 183 5.67 3.78 22.41
CA ASP A 183 5.21 2.52 23.00
C ASP A 183 4.27 2.73 24.21
N GLU A 184 3.91 1.65 24.92
CA GLU A 184 3.05 1.75 26.12
C GLU A 184 3.81 2.23 27.35
N ASP A 185 5.06 1.81 27.51
CA ASP A 185 5.90 2.09 28.70
C ASP A 185 6.37 3.54 28.70
N GLU A 186 6.74 4.09 27.54
CA GLU A 186 7.07 5.49 27.32
C GLU A 186 5.88 6.41 27.65
N ARG A 187 4.67 6.03 27.25
CA ARG A 187 3.46 6.81 27.53
C ARG A 187 3.05 6.72 28.99
N GLU A 188 3.27 5.57 29.62
CA GLU A 188 3.10 5.37 31.06
C GLU A 188 4.09 6.24 31.83
N LEU A 189 5.38 6.20 31.48
CA LEU A 189 6.45 7.04 32.02
C LEU A 189 6.13 8.53 31.88
N LEU A 190 5.70 8.99 30.70
CA LEU A 190 5.28 10.37 30.52
C LEU A 190 4.11 10.75 31.43
N THR A 191 3.14 9.87 31.59
CA THR A 191 2.01 10.13 32.48
C THR A 191 2.48 10.24 33.94
N ILE A 192 3.44 9.40 34.36
CA ILE A 192 4.07 9.46 35.68
C ILE A 192 4.79 10.79 35.88
N LEU A 193 5.68 11.17 34.94
CA LEU A 193 6.46 12.41 34.99
C LEU A 193 5.54 13.63 35.15
N TYR A 194 4.56 13.76 34.27
CA TYR A 194 3.66 14.92 34.29
C TYR A 194 2.68 14.92 35.46
N ARG A 195 2.37 13.77 36.08
CA ARG A 195 1.48 13.70 37.23
C ARG A 195 2.19 14.05 38.54
N TRP A 196 3.37 13.48 38.79
CA TRP A 196 4.03 13.55 40.09
C TRP A 196 5.18 14.54 40.20
N TYR A 197 5.71 15.06 39.09
CA TYR A 197 6.84 15.99 39.13
C TYR A 197 6.47 17.38 38.65
N ASN A 198 7.13 18.40 39.23
CA ASN A 198 6.91 19.80 38.91
C ASN A 198 7.33 20.12 37.47
N ASP A 199 6.45 20.82 36.77
CA ASP A 199 6.65 21.33 35.41
C ASP A 199 6.79 22.86 35.47
N LYS A 200 7.72 23.34 36.32
CA LYS A 200 7.97 24.79 36.47
C LYS A 200 8.69 25.34 35.24
N ASP A 201 9.64 24.57 34.74
CA ASP A 201 10.29 24.79 33.47
C ASP A 201 9.81 23.71 32.48
N ALA A 202 9.28 24.17 31.35
CA ALA A 202 8.71 23.32 30.32
C ALA A 202 9.73 22.39 29.65
N THR A 203 11.03 22.55 29.94
CA THR A 203 12.09 21.66 29.46
C THR A 203 12.47 20.56 30.44
N THR A 204 12.13 20.68 31.73
CA THR A 204 12.59 19.76 32.78
C THR A 204 12.04 18.34 32.59
N LEU A 205 10.72 18.19 32.40
CA LEU A 205 10.10 16.88 32.23
C LEU A 205 10.50 16.20 30.90
N PRO A 206 10.53 16.90 29.75
CA PRO A 206 11.03 16.32 28.50
C PRO A 206 12.50 15.89 28.57
N ARG A 207 13.38 16.68 29.23
CA ARG A 207 14.79 16.29 29.43
C ARG A 207 14.93 15.06 30.31
N THR A 208 14.12 14.98 31.36
CA THR A 208 14.09 13.81 32.26
C THR A 208 13.61 12.58 31.51
N PHE A 209 12.59 12.71 30.65
CA PHE A 209 12.11 11.61 29.81
C PHE A 209 13.24 11.05 28.94
N ASN A 210 13.91 11.91 28.17
CA ASN A 210 15.06 11.52 27.33
C ASN A 210 16.18 10.86 28.14
N ALA A 211 16.49 11.37 29.34
CA ALA A 211 17.51 10.80 30.22
C ALA A 211 17.14 9.42 30.79
N VAL A 212 15.84 9.11 30.91
CA VAL A 212 15.37 7.81 31.41
C VAL A 212 15.25 6.80 30.27
N THR A 213 14.85 7.23 29.08
CA THR A 213 14.67 6.35 27.91
C THR A 213 15.92 6.22 27.04
N ASP A 214 16.98 6.96 27.35
CA ASP A 214 18.19 7.11 26.53
C ASP A 214 17.87 7.51 25.08
N GLN A 215 16.86 8.36 24.89
CA GLN A 215 16.43 8.88 23.60
C GLN A 215 16.80 10.35 23.43
N ASP A 216 17.02 10.78 22.18
CA ASP A 216 17.27 12.19 21.85
C ASP A 216 16.08 12.82 21.12
N LEU A 217 14.88 12.70 21.71
CA LEU A 217 13.69 13.29 21.12
C LEU A 217 13.65 14.81 21.32
N ARG A 218 13.17 15.52 20.31
CA ARG A 218 12.85 16.96 20.44
C ARG A 218 11.87 17.20 21.58
N LEU A 219 12.21 18.10 22.49
CA LEU A 219 11.41 18.41 23.69
C LEU A 219 9.95 18.79 23.35
N SER A 220 9.72 19.45 22.22
CA SER A 220 8.38 19.80 21.74
C SER A 220 7.54 18.58 21.36
N VAL A 221 8.15 17.51 20.85
CA VAL A 221 7.48 16.27 20.46
C VAL A 221 6.98 15.54 21.71
N ILE A 222 7.82 15.45 22.74
CA ILE A 222 7.46 14.86 24.03
C ILE A 222 6.29 15.61 24.69
N ARG A 223 6.38 16.94 24.73
CA ARG A 223 5.30 17.80 25.26
C ARG A 223 4.01 17.63 24.48
N TYR A 224 4.09 17.66 23.15
CA TYR A 224 2.93 17.47 22.29
C TYR A 224 2.26 16.11 22.53
N GLN A 225 3.05 15.05 22.71
CA GLN A 225 2.53 13.73 23.01
C GLN A 225 1.71 13.72 24.31
N PHE A 226 2.21 14.35 25.38
CA PHE A 226 1.45 14.42 26.61
C PHE A 226 0.22 15.34 26.50
N ASP A 227 0.42 16.60 26.13
CA ASP A 227 -0.61 17.65 26.18
C ASP A 227 -1.70 17.47 25.12
N SER A 228 -1.28 17.17 23.88
CA SER A 228 -2.18 17.13 22.72
C SER A 228 -2.64 15.73 22.37
N HIS A 229 -1.96 14.68 22.86
CA HIS A 229 -2.32 13.29 22.59
C HIS A 229 -2.92 12.61 23.81
N LEU A 230 -2.14 12.35 24.86
CA LEU A 230 -2.57 11.55 26.00
C LEU A 230 -3.72 12.23 26.76
N VAL A 231 -3.56 13.51 27.13
CA VAL A 231 -4.58 14.25 27.88
C VAL A 231 -5.85 14.46 27.03
N LEU A 232 -5.71 14.84 25.76
CA LEU A 232 -6.85 15.15 24.89
C LEU A 232 -7.79 13.93 24.69
N TYR A 233 -7.23 12.75 24.41
CA TYR A 233 -8.01 11.55 24.14
C TYR A 233 -8.36 10.75 25.41
N GLY A 234 -7.54 10.86 26.45
CA GLY A 234 -7.83 10.40 27.80
C GLY A 234 -7.79 8.88 28.02
N PRO A 235 -8.18 8.44 29.23
CA PRO A 235 -7.91 7.08 29.73
C PRO A 235 -8.66 5.96 28.99
N ARG A 236 -9.76 6.30 28.30
CA ARG A 236 -10.51 5.31 27.48
C ARG A 236 -9.82 4.99 26.16
N ALA A 237 -9.03 5.93 25.64
CA ALA A 237 -8.29 5.78 24.40
C ALA A 237 -6.85 5.26 24.67
N TYR A 238 -6.28 5.63 25.82
CA TYR A 238 -4.96 5.24 26.29
C TYR A 238 -5.07 4.58 27.67
N PRO A 239 -5.22 3.25 27.74
CA PRO A 239 -5.32 2.52 29.00
C PRO A 239 -4.16 2.78 29.95
N GLU A 240 -2.93 2.95 29.44
CA GLU A 240 -1.72 3.30 30.19
C GLU A 240 -1.90 4.60 31.00
N PHE A 241 -2.47 5.63 30.37
CA PHE A 241 -2.83 6.88 31.05
C PHE A 241 -3.87 6.61 32.15
N GLY A 242 -4.85 5.73 31.88
CA GLY A 242 -5.84 5.29 32.86
C GLY A 242 -5.24 4.54 34.05
N ARG A 243 -4.30 3.63 33.81
CA ARG A 243 -3.60 2.84 34.86
C ARG A 243 -2.85 3.74 35.82
N VAL A 244 -2.15 4.75 35.29
CA VAL A 244 -1.45 5.72 36.10
C VAL A 244 -2.44 6.52 36.93
N MET A 245 -3.44 7.15 36.30
CA MET A 245 -4.42 8.00 36.98
C MET A 245 -5.30 7.26 38.01
N ALA A 246 -5.46 5.94 37.90
CA ALA A 246 -6.21 5.12 38.85
C ALA A 246 -5.48 4.92 40.19
N VAL A 247 -4.15 5.08 40.24
CA VAL A 247 -3.39 4.98 41.48
C VAL A 247 -3.63 6.24 42.33
N PRO A 248 -3.85 6.14 43.65
CA PRO A 248 -3.94 7.30 44.53
C PRO A 248 -2.69 8.18 44.42
N PHE A 249 -2.82 9.50 44.52
CA PHE A 249 -1.69 10.42 44.31
C PHE A 249 -0.51 10.19 45.26
N HIS A 250 -0.74 9.74 46.49
CA HIS A 250 0.35 9.44 47.43
C HIS A 250 0.99 8.04 47.22
N ASP A 251 0.48 7.26 46.26
CA ASP A 251 0.90 5.90 45.95
C ASP A 251 1.28 5.06 47.19
N PRO A 252 0.31 4.81 48.11
CA PRO A 252 0.61 4.14 49.38
C PRO A 252 1.10 2.70 49.20
N MET A 253 0.81 2.07 48.05
CA MET A 253 1.25 0.71 47.71
C MET A 253 2.58 0.71 46.95
N GLN A 254 3.21 1.88 46.73
CA GLN A 254 4.44 2.06 45.96
C GLN A 254 4.41 1.36 44.59
N LYS A 255 3.27 1.36 43.91
CA LYS A 255 3.11 0.69 42.61
C LYS A 255 4.09 1.23 41.57
N TYR A 256 4.41 2.53 41.62
CA TYR A 256 5.42 3.14 40.75
C TYR A 256 6.69 3.52 41.52
N GLY A 257 6.90 2.99 42.73
CA GLY A 257 8.07 3.32 43.57
C GLY A 257 9.41 3.06 42.88
N GLY A 258 9.53 1.94 42.17
CA GLY A 258 10.74 1.62 41.38
C GLY A 258 10.97 2.60 40.22
N ILE A 259 9.91 2.98 39.49
CA ILE A 259 10.02 3.96 38.40
C ILE A 259 10.39 5.34 38.95
N HIS A 260 9.83 5.73 40.09
CA HIS A 260 10.21 6.97 40.76
C HIS A 260 11.69 7.02 41.14
N ALA A 261 12.25 5.91 41.64
CA ALA A 261 13.67 5.82 41.97
C ALA A 261 14.55 6.01 40.72
N ILE A 262 14.21 5.34 39.61
CA ILE A 262 14.93 5.47 38.33
C ILE A 262 14.88 6.91 37.81
N ILE A 263 13.70 7.55 37.85
CA ILE A 263 13.53 8.94 37.42
C ILE A 263 14.43 9.88 38.21
N GLU A 264 14.48 9.72 39.54
CA GLU A 264 15.25 10.60 40.42
C GLU A 264 16.75 10.37 40.33
N GLU A 265 17.16 9.11 40.19
CA GLU A 265 18.54 8.73 39.92
C GLU A 265 19.02 9.36 38.61
N LYS A 266 18.28 9.15 37.51
CA LYS A 266 18.62 9.72 36.19
C LYS A 266 18.57 11.24 36.17
N ALA A 267 17.61 11.86 36.84
CA ALA A 267 17.59 13.32 36.97
C ALA A 267 18.84 13.84 37.70
N THR A 268 19.31 13.14 38.73
CA THR A 268 20.52 13.50 39.47
C THR A 268 21.78 13.30 38.62
N GLU A 269 21.88 12.17 37.92
CA GLU A 269 22.99 11.83 37.02
C GLU A 269 23.20 12.91 35.94
N TYR A 270 22.11 13.37 35.32
CA TYR A 270 22.14 14.38 34.26
C TYR A 270 22.04 15.83 34.76
N GLY A 271 22.09 16.06 36.08
CA GLY A 271 22.03 17.41 36.68
C GLY A 271 20.71 18.15 36.44
N ILE A 272 19.61 17.42 36.26
CA ILE A 272 18.26 17.97 36.02
C ILE A 272 17.59 18.25 37.37
N ASN A 273 17.24 19.51 37.63
CA ASN A 273 16.54 19.91 38.85
C ASN A 273 15.07 19.47 38.83
N LEU A 274 14.83 18.23 39.23
CA LEU A 274 13.50 17.62 39.29
C LEU A 274 12.98 17.57 40.73
N SER A 275 11.74 18.01 40.95
CA SER A 275 11.11 17.97 42.28
C SER A 275 9.72 17.33 42.25
N ARG A 276 9.44 16.42 43.19
CA ARG A 276 8.11 15.83 43.34
C ARG A 276 7.08 16.88 43.79
N ARG A 277 5.87 16.76 43.27
CA ARG A 277 4.71 17.55 43.67
C ARG A 277 4.19 17.07 45.02
N ARG A 278 3.77 18.02 45.86
CA ARG A 278 3.06 17.72 47.12
C ARG A 278 1.55 17.62 46.94
N ILE A 279 1.02 18.17 45.85
CA ILE A 279 -0.41 18.30 45.58
C ILE A 279 -0.70 17.86 44.14
N GLU A 280 -1.76 17.08 43.95
CA GLU A 280 -2.20 16.63 42.63
C GLU A 280 -2.77 17.77 41.79
N VAL A 281 -2.30 17.90 40.56
CA VAL A 281 -2.88 18.83 39.58
C VAL A 281 -3.98 18.13 38.80
N LYS A 282 -5.23 18.57 38.99
CA LYS A 282 -6.38 18.06 38.23
C LYS A 282 -6.33 18.53 36.79
N ARG A 283 -6.06 17.62 35.85
CA ARG A 283 -6.13 17.88 34.40
C ARG A 283 -7.47 17.41 33.84
N LYS A 284 -8.08 18.22 32.94
CA LYS A 284 -9.27 17.81 32.20
C LYS A 284 -8.83 16.90 31.04
N SER A 285 -9.02 15.60 31.18
CA SER A 285 -8.69 14.62 30.14
C SER A 285 -9.91 14.11 29.36
N GLY A 286 -9.70 13.61 28.15
CA GLY A 286 -10.76 12.96 27.35
C GLY A 286 -11.72 13.93 26.64
N LEU A 287 -11.31 15.18 26.46
CA LEU A 287 -12.10 16.22 25.79
C LEU A 287 -12.41 15.88 24.32
N ALA A 288 -11.61 15.01 23.69
CA ALA A 288 -11.84 14.54 22.32
C ALA A 288 -13.21 13.88 22.11
N GLN A 289 -13.79 13.28 23.15
CA GLN A 289 -15.13 12.69 23.12
C GLN A 289 -16.20 13.75 22.79
N TYR A 290 -16.03 14.96 23.32
CA TYR A 290 -16.97 16.07 23.21
C TYR A 290 -16.50 17.16 22.23
N ALA A 291 -15.42 16.90 21.48
CA ALA A 291 -14.87 17.86 20.53
C ALA A 291 -15.93 18.26 19.48
N LYS A 292 -16.01 19.54 19.11
CA LYS A 292 -16.95 20.02 18.06
C LYS A 292 -16.67 19.38 16.70
N SER A 293 -15.41 19.08 16.40
CA SER A 293 -14.96 18.43 15.16
C SER A 293 -15.46 16.98 15.05
N PRO A 294 -16.24 16.63 14.01
CA PRO A 294 -16.63 15.25 13.74
C PRO A 294 -15.43 14.32 13.54
N THR A 295 -14.36 14.81 12.92
CA THR A 295 -13.13 14.05 12.65
C THR A 295 -12.43 13.65 13.95
N THR A 296 -12.29 14.58 14.89
CA THR A 296 -11.69 14.32 16.22
C THR A 296 -12.50 13.30 17.02
N ARG A 297 -13.84 13.41 17.01
CA ARG A 297 -14.72 12.42 17.67
C ARG A 297 -14.63 11.04 17.01
N LYS A 298 -14.60 10.97 15.69
CA LYS A 298 -14.44 9.70 14.95
C LYS A 298 -13.10 9.03 15.28
N TYR A 299 -12.02 9.81 15.29
CA TYR A 299 -10.69 9.31 15.63
C TYR A 299 -10.62 8.82 17.09
N TRP A 300 -11.17 9.59 18.05
CA TRP A 300 -11.31 9.14 19.44
C TRP A 300 -12.07 7.82 19.56
N LYS A 301 -13.23 7.67 18.91
CA LYS A 301 -14.00 6.42 18.90
C LYS A 301 -13.16 5.24 18.37
N SER A 302 -12.35 5.48 17.34
CA SER A 302 -11.46 4.46 16.79
C SER A 302 -10.37 4.06 17.78
N LEU A 303 -9.77 5.01 18.50
CA LEU A 303 -8.76 4.72 19.52
C LEU A 303 -9.36 3.91 20.69
N VAL A 304 -10.52 4.31 21.19
CA VAL A 304 -11.24 3.59 22.25
C VAL A 304 -11.56 2.15 21.84
N ARG A 305 -12.01 1.95 20.60
CA ARG A 305 -12.27 0.60 20.07
C ARG A 305 -11.00 -0.24 20.02
N ARG A 306 -9.88 0.32 19.52
CA ARG A 306 -8.59 -0.38 19.48
C ARG A 306 -8.10 -0.77 20.89
N ALA A 307 -8.23 0.14 21.85
CA ALA A 307 -7.89 -0.13 23.24
C ALA A 307 -8.73 -1.29 23.81
N ALA A 308 -10.05 -1.28 23.58
CA ALA A 308 -10.94 -2.35 24.02
C ALA A 308 -10.65 -3.71 23.34
N GLU A 309 -10.33 -3.70 22.04
CA GLU A 309 -9.92 -4.90 21.31
C GLU A 309 -8.61 -5.47 21.86
N ARG A 310 -7.63 -4.61 22.19
CA ARG A 310 -6.35 -5.03 22.78
C ARG A 310 -6.57 -5.65 24.17
N GLU A 311 -7.38 -5.02 25.02
CA GLU A 311 -7.71 -5.54 26.35
C GLU A 311 -8.44 -6.90 26.25
N ARG A 312 -9.35 -7.05 25.29
CA ARG A 312 -10.01 -8.33 25.03
C ARG A 312 -9.03 -9.41 24.58
N LYS A 313 -8.05 -9.08 23.73
CA LYS A 313 -6.99 -10.02 23.33
C LYS A 313 -6.13 -10.46 24.52
N MET A 314 -5.75 -9.54 25.40
CA MET A 314 -4.98 -9.86 26.61
C MET A 314 -5.76 -10.75 27.59
N ARG A 315 -7.08 -10.57 27.70
CA ARG A 315 -7.94 -11.42 28.56
C ARG A 315 -8.26 -12.80 27.97
N CYS A 316 -8.05 -13.00 26.67
CA CYS A 316 -8.37 -14.25 25.96
C CYS A 316 -7.14 -15.13 25.70
N VAL A 317 -6.01 -14.91 26.39
CA VAL A 317 -4.95 -15.92 26.47
C VAL A 317 -5.50 -17.09 27.30
N PRO A 318 -5.68 -18.30 26.73
CA PRO A 318 -6.17 -19.43 27.49
C PRO A 318 -5.17 -19.73 28.61
N LEU A 319 -5.63 -19.70 29.86
CA LEU A 319 -4.95 -20.44 30.92
C LEU A 319 -4.86 -21.88 30.44
N ALA A 320 -3.64 -22.36 30.19
CA ALA A 320 -3.39 -23.76 29.92
C ALA A 320 -4.07 -24.58 31.03
N PRO A 321 -4.98 -25.52 30.68
CA PRO A 321 -5.56 -26.37 31.69
C PRO A 321 -4.43 -27.23 32.25
N ASN A 322 -4.27 -27.14 33.57
CA ASN A 322 -3.39 -28.01 34.33
C ASN A 322 -3.95 -29.44 34.25
N VAL A 323 -3.53 -30.20 33.24
CA VAL A 323 -3.88 -31.62 33.08
C VAL A 323 -2.69 -32.43 33.54
N GLN A 324 -2.72 -32.83 34.81
CA GLN A 324 -2.08 -34.07 35.23
C GLN A 324 -2.83 -35.24 34.59
N GLY A 325 -2.11 -36.10 33.87
CA GLY A 325 -2.52 -37.49 33.65
C GLY A 325 -2.54 -37.97 32.20
N SER A 326 -1.41 -38.57 31.79
CA SER A 326 -1.28 -39.70 30.86
C SER A 326 -1.74 -39.54 29.40
N SER A 327 -0.77 -39.40 28.50
CA SER A 327 -0.37 -40.44 27.54
C SER A 327 0.21 -39.81 26.26
N ALA A 328 1.25 -40.44 25.77
CA ALA A 328 2.18 -39.96 24.76
C ALA A 328 1.53 -39.48 23.45
N GLN A 329 1.84 -38.25 23.05
CA GLN A 329 2.01 -37.87 21.64
C GLN A 329 3.13 -36.84 21.50
N VAL A 330 3.90 -37.04 20.42
CA VAL A 330 5.13 -36.38 19.98
C VAL A 330 4.96 -34.85 19.85
N PRO A 331 5.98 -34.04 20.20
CA PRO A 331 5.89 -32.57 20.16
C PRO A 331 5.98 -32.02 18.72
N PRO A 332 5.16 -31.03 18.31
CA PRO A 332 5.48 -30.21 17.16
C PRO A 332 6.55 -29.18 17.57
N LEU A 333 7.76 -29.39 17.05
CA LEU A 333 8.89 -28.49 17.16
C LEU A 333 8.60 -27.17 16.41
N GLY A 334 8.81 -26.02 17.07
CA GLY A 334 9.35 -24.83 16.40
C GLY A 334 8.38 -23.77 15.85
N GLY A 335 7.33 -23.40 16.57
CA GLY A 335 6.58 -22.17 16.29
C GLY A 335 7.20 -20.94 16.97
N VAL A 336 8.32 -20.43 16.45
CA VAL A 336 8.87 -19.13 16.89
C VAL A 336 8.18 -18.03 16.09
N THR A 337 7.10 -17.47 16.63
CA THR A 337 6.53 -16.20 16.17
C THR A 337 7.43 -15.06 16.64
N LEU A 338 8.41 -14.68 15.81
CA LEU A 338 9.02 -13.35 15.94
C LEU A 338 7.95 -12.33 15.58
N ALA A 339 7.37 -11.69 16.59
CA ALA A 339 6.59 -10.48 16.43
C ALA A 339 7.53 -9.35 15.98
N ALA A 340 7.83 -9.31 14.68
CA ALA A 340 8.49 -8.16 14.07
C ALA A 340 7.43 -7.08 13.86
N ASP A 341 7.36 -6.10 14.76
CA ASP A 341 6.62 -4.84 14.54
C ASP A 341 7.43 -3.99 13.55
N VAL A 342 7.42 -4.39 12.28
CA VAL A 342 8.01 -3.62 11.18
C VAL A 342 6.86 -2.88 10.50
N LYS A 343 6.82 -1.56 10.67
CA LYS A 343 5.92 -0.69 9.89
C LYS A 343 6.64 -0.23 8.63
N TYR A 344 6.09 -0.65 7.50
CA TYR A 344 6.51 -0.36 6.13
C TYR A 344 6.73 1.12 5.84
N GLU A 345 7.91 1.42 5.30
CA GLU A 345 8.12 2.51 4.34
C GLU A 345 7.29 2.21 3.07
N ASP A 346 6.59 3.23 2.57
CA ASP A 346 5.49 3.18 1.59
C ASP A 346 6.02 3.04 0.14
N GLU A 347 7.02 2.19 -0.11
CA GLU A 347 7.71 2.16 -1.40
C GLU A 347 7.08 1.23 -2.46
N GLU A 348 6.19 0.30 -2.09
CA GLU A 348 5.59 -0.63 -3.07
C GLU A 348 4.10 -0.96 -2.83
N ASN A 349 3.29 0.04 -2.50
CA ASN A 349 1.88 -0.19 -2.15
C ASN A 349 0.95 -0.14 -3.37
N TRP A 350 0.40 -1.30 -3.77
CA TRP A 350 -0.72 -1.34 -4.72
C TRP A 350 -1.98 -0.76 -4.04
N SER A 351 -2.52 0.34 -4.57
CA SER A 351 -3.76 0.94 -4.04
C SER A 351 -4.94 0.68 -4.98
N ASP A 352 -5.99 0.05 -4.48
CA ASP A 352 -7.23 -0.15 -5.25
C ASP A 352 -7.99 1.17 -5.41
N VAL A 353 -8.20 1.59 -6.67
CA VAL A 353 -8.95 2.80 -7.05
C VAL A 353 -10.45 2.65 -6.84
N GLU A 354 -10.89 1.41 -6.88
CA GLU A 354 -12.24 1.12 -7.28
C GLU A 354 -13.27 1.20 -6.15
N ASP A 355 -12.84 1.47 -4.92
CA ASP A 355 -13.73 1.67 -3.79
C ASP A 355 -13.23 2.74 -2.80
N LEU A 356 -14.16 3.57 -2.32
CA LEU A 356 -13.99 4.30 -1.06
C LEU A 356 -14.14 3.34 0.13
N ASN A 357 -13.48 3.66 1.26
CA ASN A 357 -13.56 2.91 2.52
C ASN A 357 -15.02 2.63 2.94
N ILE A 358 -15.44 1.38 2.78
CA ILE A 358 -16.75 0.89 3.25
C ILE A 358 -16.61 0.65 4.76
N SER A 359 -17.36 1.39 5.58
CA SER A 359 -17.68 0.92 6.93
C SER A 359 -18.85 -0.05 6.81
N ALA A 360 -18.71 -1.24 7.41
CA ALA A 360 -19.77 -2.24 7.43
C ALA A 360 -21.02 -1.66 8.12
N VAL A 361 -22.00 -1.24 7.32
CA VAL A 361 -23.37 -1.04 7.77
C VAL A 361 -24.17 -2.19 7.16
N THR A 362 -24.78 -3.00 8.03
CA THR A 362 -25.64 -4.10 7.67
C THR A 362 -26.90 -3.55 7.01
N PHE A 363 -26.89 -3.41 5.69
CA PHE A 363 -28.10 -3.25 4.89
C PHE A 363 -28.35 -4.55 4.14
N THR A 364 -29.58 -5.04 4.23
CA THR A 364 -30.16 -6.10 3.39
C THR A 364 -30.01 -5.69 1.92
N GLN A 365 -28.98 -6.21 1.27
CA GLN A 365 -28.57 -5.78 -0.07
C GLN A 365 -29.17 -6.73 -1.11
N LEU A 366 -29.97 -6.17 -2.03
CA LEU A 366 -30.22 -6.76 -3.35
C LEU A 366 -28.88 -7.14 -3.96
N SER A 367 -28.75 -8.39 -4.39
CA SER A 367 -27.51 -8.98 -4.92
C SER A 367 -26.81 -8.03 -5.89
N PRO A 368 -25.56 -7.62 -5.63
CA PRO A 368 -24.81 -6.84 -6.61
C PRO A 368 -24.64 -7.70 -7.86
N SER A 369 -25.02 -7.16 -9.02
CA SER A 369 -24.68 -7.73 -10.32
C SER A 369 -23.21 -8.12 -10.33
N SER A 370 -22.90 -9.35 -10.74
CA SER A 370 -21.52 -9.83 -10.86
C SER A 370 -20.66 -8.82 -11.63
N LEU A 371 -19.38 -8.68 -11.23
CA LEU A 371 -18.42 -7.86 -11.96
C LEU A 371 -18.45 -8.26 -13.45
N PRO A 372 -18.53 -7.29 -14.38
CA PRO A 372 -18.60 -7.60 -15.80
C PRO A 372 -17.32 -8.30 -16.27
N THR A 373 -17.40 -9.64 -16.36
CA THR A 373 -16.51 -10.60 -17.03
C THR A 373 -15.02 -10.63 -16.62
N THR A 374 -14.43 -11.82 -16.80
CA THR A 374 -13.00 -12.10 -16.65
C THR A 374 -12.18 -11.34 -17.70
N ASN A 375 -11.24 -10.52 -17.27
CA ASN A 375 -10.29 -9.85 -18.17
C ASN A 375 -9.43 -10.89 -18.89
N SER A 376 -9.43 -10.87 -20.22
CA SER A 376 -8.58 -11.71 -21.09
C SER A 376 -7.13 -11.24 -21.13
N ILE A 377 -6.87 -9.99 -20.72
CA ILE A 377 -5.53 -9.42 -20.70
C ILE A 377 -5.16 -8.90 -19.32
N GLY A 378 -3.85 -8.88 -19.04
CA GLY A 378 -3.25 -8.24 -17.89
C GLY A 378 -1.99 -7.47 -18.29
N PHE A 379 -1.51 -6.65 -17.36
CA PHE A 379 -0.40 -5.73 -17.52
C PHE A 379 0.62 -5.99 -16.42
N ARG A 380 1.84 -6.35 -16.82
CA ARG A 380 2.99 -6.42 -15.91
C ARG A 380 3.87 -5.21 -16.17
N VAL A 381 4.24 -4.51 -15.11
CA VAL A 381 5.23 -3.42 -15.17
C VAL A 381 6.46 -3.80 -14.36
N TRP A 382 7.63 -3.51 -14.92
CA TRP A 382 8.91 -3.82 -14.30
C TRP A 382 10.01 -2.89 -14.79
N ASP A 383 11.08 -2.85 -14.01
CA ASP A 383 12.34 -2.16 -14.25
C ASP A 383 13.51 -3.05 -13.79
N ALA A 384 14.73 -2.51 -13.77
CA ALA A 384 15.92 -3.23 -13.32
C ALA A 384 15.88 -3.58 -11.82
N ASN A 385 15.14 -2.82 -11.01
CA ASN A 385 15.02 -3.00 -9.56
C ASN A 385 13.90 -3.99 -9.17
N SER A 386 13.09 -4.41 -10.14
CA SER A 386 11.99 -5.32 -9.92
C SER A 386 12.49 -6.71 -9.53
N ARG A 387 11.89 -7.28 -8.47
CA ARG A 387 12.22 -8.61 -7.95
C ARG A 387 11.90 -9.79 -8.90
N THR A 388 11.37 -9.54 -10.09
CA THR A 388 11.08 -10.58 -11.09
C THR A 388 12.11 -10.51 -12.20
N MET A 389 12.70 -11.65 -12.57
CA MET A 389 13.57 -11.73 -13.74
C MET A 389 12.71 -11.80 -15.01
N PHE A 390 13.12 -11.07 -16.05
CA PHE A 390 12.51 -11.12 -17.36
C PHE A 390 13.55 -11.49 -18.41
N ASP A 391 13.19 -12.44 -19.26
CA ASP A 391 13.93 -12.86 -20.42
C ASP A 391 12.95 -13.05 -21.60
N GLU A 392 13.37 -12.69 -22.81
CA GLU A 392 12.46 -12.68 -23.96
C GLU A 392 12.06 -14.09 -24.41
N GLU A 393 12.92 -15.08 -24.20
CA GLU A 393 12.68 -16.47 -24.61
C GLU A 393 11.82 -17.22 -23.59
N THR A 394 12.06 -17.00 -22.29
CA THR A 394 11.41 -17.73 -21.20
C THR A 394 10.24 -16.98 -20.57
N GLY A 395 10.26 -15.64 -20.58
CA GLY A 395 9.24 -14.77 -20.01
C GLY A 395 9.62 -14.26 -18.61
N PHE A 396 8.64 -14.13 -17.72
CA PHE A 396 8.89 -13.71 -16.34
C PHE A 396 9.06 -14.91 -15.41
N VAL A 397 10.05 -14.84 -14.53
CA VAL A 397 10.25 -15.77 -13.42
C VAL A 397 10.25 -14.99 -12.11
N SER A 398 9.51 -15.48 -11.11
CA SER A 398 9.45 -14.86 -9.79
C SER A 398 10.77 -15.02 -9.04
N GLN A 399 11.05 -14.12 -8.11
CA GLN A 399 12.33 -14.06 -7.43
C GLN A 399 12.71 -15.39 -6.77
N ALA A 400 11.75 -16.04 -6.12
CA ALA A 400 11.99 -17.27 -5.37
C ALA A 400 12.49 -18.41 -6.26
N PHE A 401 12.13 -18.39 -7.55
CA PHE A 401 12.53 -19.41 -8.51
C PHE A 401 13.64 -18.97 -9.45
N SER A 402 14.10 -17.72 -9.38
CA SER A 402 15.22 -17.24 -10.23
C SER A 402 16.54 -17.96 -9.95
N ILE A 403 16.74 -18.45 -8.73
CA ILE A 403 17.91 -19.24 -8.31
C ILE A 403 17.67 -20.75 -8.37
N TRP A 404 16.44 -21.17 -8.67
CA TRP A 404 16.05 -22.57 -8.72
C TRP A 404 16.57 -23.20 -10.02
N ARG A 405 17.44 -24.22 -9.89
CA ARG A 405 18.10 -24.87 -11.04
C ARG A 405 17.34 -26.07 -11.60
N GLY A 406 16.25 -26.48 -10.96
CA GLY A 406 15.40 -27.59 -11.41
C GLY A 406 14.18 -27.13 -12.19
N GLU A 407 13.31 -28.08 -12.54
CA GLU A 407 11.99 -27.75 -13.07
C GLU A 407 11.17 -26.95 -12.04
N LEU A 408 10.38 -25.99 -12.53
CA LEU A 408 9.54 -25.18 -11.65
C LEU A 408 8.49 -26.08 -10.96
N PRO A 409 8.36 -26.01 -9.63
CA PRO A 409 7.39 -26.84 -8.93
C PRO A 409 5.96 -26.50 -9.36
N PRO A 410 5.05 -27.49 -9.39
CA PRO A 410 3.65 -27.23 -9.73
C PRO A 410 3.00 -26.32 -8.68
N PRO A 411 1.93 -25.58 -9.05
CA PRO A 411 1.16 -24.81 -8.08
C PRO A 411 0.61 -25.69 -6.95
N PHE A 412 0.55 -25.14 -5.74
CA PHE A 412 -0.05 -25.84 -4.60
C PHE A 412 -1.56 -26.07 -4.77
N SER A 413 -2.05 -27.19 -4.22
CA SER A 413 -3.50 -27.44 -4.09
C SER A 413 -4.14 -26.45 -3.10
N PRO A 414 -5.38 -25.98 -3.33
CA PRO A 414 -6.10 -25.10 -2.40
C PRO A 414 -6.63 -25.83 -1.16
N ASP A 415 -6.39 -27.14 -1.04
CA ASP A 415 -6.84 -27.99 0.05
C ASP A 415 -5.68 -28.48 0.94
N GLY A 416 -6.01 -28.92 2.15
CA GLY A 416 -5.06 -29.52 3.09
C GLY A 416 -3.83 -28.64 3.38
N GLN A 417 -2.63 -29.24 3.29
CA GLN A 417 -1.36 -28.54 3.49
C GLN A 417 -1.06 -27.53 2.37
N GLY A 418 -1.55 -27.77 1.15
CA GLY A 418 -1.36 -26.83 0.04
C GLY A 418 -2.03 -25.48 0.30
N ARG A 419 -3.22 -25.49 0.93
CA ARG A 419 -3.89 -24.27 1.40
C ARG A 419 -3.01 -23.43 2.31
N GLN A 420 -2.38 -24.08 3.30
CA GLN A 420 -1.51 -23.40 4.25
C GLN A 420 -0.29 -22.79 3.55
N ALA A 421 0.31 -23.51 2.59
CA ALA A 421 1.41 -22.99 1.77
C ALA A 421 0.99 -21.79 0.92
N ILE A 422 -0.17 -21.86 0.25
CA ILE A 422 -0.72 -20.73 -0.52
C ILE A 422 -0.92 -19.52 0.38
N MET A 423 -1.54 -19.71 1.55
CA MET A 423 -1.79 -18.63 2.48
C MET A 423 -0.49 -17.99 2.97
N PHE A 424 0.48 -18.79 3.39
CA PHE A 424 1.76 -18.30 3.87
C PHE A 424 2.50 -17.49 2.78
N LEU A 425 2.69 -18.09 1.61
CA LEU A 425 3.42 -17.46 0.51
C LEU A 425 2.70 -16.24 -0.06
N SER A 426 1.36 -16.28 -0.12
CA SER A 426 0.58 -15.15 -0.59
C SER A 426 0.57 -14.02 0.45
N ASN A 427 0.57 -14.34 1.75
CA ASN A 427 0.68 -13.31 2.78
C ASN A 427 2.03 -12.59 2.64
N LEU A 428 3.15 -13.31 2.51
CA LEU A 428 4.47 -12.73 2.27
C LEU A 428 4.52 -11.86 1.00
N HIS A 429 3.89 -12.33 -0.09
CA HIS A 429 3.80 -11.56 -1.33
C HIS A 429 3.01 -10.26 -1.13
N LEU A 430 1.80 -10.35 -0.58
CA LEU A 430 0.86 -9.24 -0.50
C LEU A 430 1.22 -8.22 0.59
N SER A 431 1.86 -8.68 1.67
CA SER A 431 2.36 -7.80 2.72
C SER A 431 3.63 -7.08 2.27
N MET A 432 4.19 -7.41 1.11
CA MET A 432 5.49 -6.89 0.65
C MET A 432 6.59 -7.08 1.71
N SER A 433 6.46 -8.08 2.59
CA SER A 433 7.44 -8.37 3.63
C SER A 433 7.87 -9.82 3.60
N GLY A 434 9.14 -10.00 3.88
CA GLY A 434 9.86 -11.22 3.58
C GLY A 434 10.68 -11.06 2.32
N GLY A 435 11.46 -12.10 2.03
CA GLY A 435 12.41 -12.12 0.92
C GLY A 435 11.75 -12.35 -0.43
N ALA A 436 12.27 -13.35 -1.15
CA ALA A 436 11.93 -13.63 -2.52
C ALA A 436 10.47 -14.10 -2.67
N SER A 437 9.69 -13.42 -3.51
CA SER A 437 8.30 -13.82 -3.76
C SER A 437 8.19 -15.01 -4.72
N ALA A 438 7.26 -15.92 -4.45
CA ALA A 438 6.93 -17.04 -5.31
C ALA A 438 6.00 -16.65 -6.48
N PHE A 439 5.43 -15.45 -6.50
CA PHE A 439 4.45 -15.02 -7.49
C PHE A 439 4.95 -13.91 -8.40
N VAL A 440 4.52 -13.93 -9.66
CA VAL A 440 4.59 -12.80 -10.58
C VAL A 440 3.26 -12.06 -10.54
N SER A 441 3.28 -10.80 -10.15
CA SER A 441 2.08 -9.95 -10.04
C SER A 441 1.72 -9.33 -11.40
N VAL A 442 0.49 -9.57 -11.86
CA VAL A 442 -0.07 -9.01 -13.10
C VAL A 442 -1.32 -8.20 -12.78
N SER A 443 -1.39 -6.95 -13.22
CA SER A 443 -2.55 -6.10 -13.00
C SER A 443 -3.57 -6.23 -14.14
N THR A 444 -4.85 -6.30 -13.84
CA THR A 444 -5.92 -6.19 -14.84
C THR A 444 -6.42 -4.76 -15.01
N SER A 445 -5.81 -3.77 -14.35
CA SER A 445 -6.10 -2.35 -14.51
C SER A 445 -4.91 -1.66 -15.16
N LEU A 446 -5.10 -1.15 -16.38
CA LEU A 446 -4.03 -0.41 -17.05
C LEU A 446 -3.66 0.86 -16.27
N LEU A 447 -4.63 1.56 -15.67
CA LEU A 447 -4.35 2.73 -14.83
C LEU A 447 -3.46 2.38 -13.64
N GLN A 448 -3.75 1.28 -12.91
CA GLN A 448 -2.89 0.86 -11.80
C GLN A 448 -1.48 0.50 -12.28
N ALA A 449 -1.37 -0.20 -13.41
CA ALA A 449 -0.09 -0.53 -14.01
C ALA A 449 0.71 0.75 -14.37
N LEU A 450 0.08 1.76 -14.97
CA LEU A 450 0.73 3.02 -15.32
C LEU A 450 1.13 3.86 -14.09
N VAL A 451 0.29 3.89 -13.05
CA VAL A 451 0.63 4.58 -11.79
C VAL A 451 1.76 3.85 -11.06
N LYS A 452 1.82 2.52 -11.12
CA LYS A 452 2.99 1.79 -10.60
C LYS A 452 4.24 2.06 -11.43
N ALA A 453 4.11 2.13 -12.75
CA ALA A 453 5.24 2.44 -13.62
C ALA A 453 5.79 3.86 -13.38
N SER A 454 4.98 4.83 -12.95
CA SER A 454 5.47 6.20 -12.70
C SER A 454 6.43 6.31 -11.50
N THR A 455 6.51 5.29 -10.64
CA THR A 455 7.44 5.23 -9.51
C THR A 455 8.73 4.46 -9.83
N MET A 456 8.85 3.90 -11.02
CA MET A 456 9.96 3.04 -11.45
C MET A 456 10.97 3.78 -12.32
N GLU A 457 12.19 3.26 -12.40
CA GLU A 457 13.26 3.79 -13.26
C GLU A 457 13.24 3.07 -14.62
N ASP A 458 13.14 3.81 -15.73
CA ASP A 458 12.97 3.27 -17.10
C ASP A 458 11.97 2.08 -17.20
N PRO A 459 10.72 2.26 -16.78
CA PRO A 459 9.76 1.17 -16.69
C PRO A 459 9.40 0.59 -18.07
N ARG A 460 9.22 -0.73 -18.09
CA ARG A 460 8.68 -1.50 -19.22
C ARG A 460 7.30 -2.04 -18.88
N ILE A 461 6.47 -2.21 -19.91
CA ILE A 461 5.12 -2.74 -19.81
C ILE A 461 5.00 -3.97 -20.70
N ALA A 462 4.44 -5.05 -20.15
CA ALA A 462 4.14 -6.28 -20.86
C ALA A 462 2.64 -6.53 -20.80
N VAL A 463 2.10 -6.98 -21.93
CA VAL A 463 0.71 -7.38 -22.08
C VAL A 463 0.65 -8.90 -22.03
N VAL A 464 -0.05 -9.42 -21.03
CA VAL A 464 -0.15 -10.85 -20.76
C VAL A 464 -1.54 -11.33 -21.17
N ALA A 465 -1.61 -12.37 -22.00
CA ALA A 465 -2.84 -13.09 -22.33
C ALA A 465 -3.24 -13.97 -21.15
N LEU A 466 -4.16 -13.50 -20.32
CA LEU A 466 -4.60 -14.22 -19.12
C LEU A 466 -5.38 -15.49 -19.45
N ASP A 467 -6.04 -15.53 -20.60
CA ASP A 467 -6.76 -16.70 -21.13
C ASP A 467 -5.85 -17.73 -21.83
N HIS A 468 -4.54 -17.50 -21.88
CA HIS A 468 -3.58 -18.44 -22.45
C HIS A 468 -3.55 -19.76 -21.66
N ALA A 469 -3.55 -20.91 -22.35
CA ALA A 469 -3.68 -22.24 -21.75
C ALA A 469 -2.65 -22.51 -20.62
N LEU A 470 -1.41 -22.04 -20.77
CA LEU A 470 -0.36 -22.19 -19.75
C LEU A 470 -0.64 -21.43 -18.44
N LEU A 471 -1.48 -20.38 -18.48
CA LEU A 471 -1.89 -19.63 -17.29
C LEU A 471 -3.23 -20.12 -16.71
N GLN A 472 -3.98 -20.91 -17.49
CA GLN A 472 -5.25 -21.53 -17.11
C GLN A 472 -5.07 -22.89 -16.42
N GLN A 473 -3.83 -23.34 -16.24
CA GLN A 473 -3.54 -24.52 -15.42
C GLN A 473 -4.13 -24.35 -14.00
N PRO A 474 -4.63 -25.42 -13.37
CA PRO A 474 -5.21 -25.36 -12.03
C PRO A 474 -4.29 -24.63 -11.03
N HIS A 475 -4.84 -23.64 -10.34
CA HIS A 475 -4.17 -22.86 -9.30
C HIS A 475 -2.92 -22.07 -9.75
N LYS A 476 -2.61 -22.03 -11.06
CA LYS A 476 -1.50 -21.25 -11.61
C LYS A 476 -1.71 -19.75 -11.46
N THR A 477 -2.94 -19.28 -11.66
CA THR A 477 -3.29 -17.86 -11.54
C THR A 477 -4.31 -17.67 -10.42
N LEU A 478 -3.92 -16.94 -9.37
CA LEU A 478 -4.76 -16.70 -8.20
C LEU A 478 -5.24 -15.24 -8.17
N PRO A 479 -6.56 -14.98 -8.03
CA PRO A 479 -7.05 -13.63 -7.79
C PRO A 479 -6.61 -13.14 -6.40
N ALA A 480 -5.87 -12.02 -6.34
CA ALA A 480 -5.40 -11.48 -5.06
C ALA A 480 -6.56 -11.16 -4.11
N ALA A 481 -7.70 -10.70 -4.63
CA ALA A 481 -8.90 -10.44 -3.83
C ALA A 481 -9.46 -11.67 -3.11
N ASP A 482 -9.46 -12.83 -3.76
CA ASP A 482 -9.97 -14.06 -3.15
C ASP A 482 -9.04 -14.57 -2.05
N ILE A 483 -7.73 -14.46 -2.28
CA ILE A 483 -6.70 -14.81 -1.30
C ILE A 483 -6.71 -13.83 -0.12
N LEU A 484 -6.83 -12.52 -0.36
CA LEU A 484 -6.98 -11.54 0.71
C LEU A 484 -8.24 -11.77 1.54
N ARG A 485 -9.35 -12.17 0.92
CA ARG A 485 -10.57 -12.54 1.66
C ARG A 485 -10.31 -13.74 2.56
N MET A 486 -9.61 -14.77 2.05
CA MET A 486 -9.22 -15.95 2.83
C MET A 486 -8.30 -15.57 4.00
N LEU A 487 -7.23 -14.82 3.74
CA LEU A 487 -6.29 -14.34 4.76
C LEU A 487 -6.96 -13.48 5.83
N LYS A 488 -7.92 -12.62 5.44
CA LYS A 488 -8.68 -11.80 6.40
C LYS A 488 -9.61 -12.64 7.26
N ALA A 489 -10.26 -13.66 6.67
CA ALA A 489 -11.13 -14.57 7.43
C ALA A 489 -10.36 -15.33 8.52
N GLU A 490 -9.08 -15.64 8.26
CA GLU A 490 -8.19 -16.33 9.20
C GLU A 490 -7.32 -15.38 10.05
N GLY A 491 -7.58 -14.07 9.99
CA GLY A 491 -6.87 -13.06 10.79
C GLY A 491 -5.41 -12.81 10.38
N GLN A 492 -4.94 -13.35 9.25
CA GLN A 492 -3.56 -13.24 8.76
C GLN A 492 -3.26 -11.92 8.03
N ALA A 493 -4.31 -11.27 7.47
CA ALA A 493 -4.19 -10.01 6.72
C ALA A 493 -4.89 -8.83 7.42
N TRP A 494 -4.80 -8.74 8.75
CA TRP A 494 -5.38 -7.63 9.52
C TRP A 494 -4.76 -6.26 9.19
N TRP A 495 -3.54 -6.26 8.66
CA TRP A 495 -2.80 -5.09 8.19
C TRP A 495 -3.34 -4.55 6.85
N ALA A 496 -3.94 -5.41 6.03
CA ALA A 496 -4.22 -5.13 4.63
C ALA A 496 -5.45 -4.23 4.41
N ARG A 497 -5.20 -2.98 4.02
CA ARG A 497 -6.24 -2.10 3.44
C ARG A 497 -6.52 -2.41 1.98
N TYR A 498 -5.50 -2.92 1.29
CA TYR A 498 -5.59 -3.41 -0.07
C TYR A 498 -6.66 -4.51 -0.21
N LYS A 499 -7.37 -4.52 -1.34
CA LYS A 499 -8.45 -5.49 -1.65
C LYS A 499 -8.08 -6.43 -2.79
N GLY A 500 -7.04 -6.17 -3.59
CA GLY A 500 -6.54 -7.11 -4.59
C GLY A 500 -7.44 -7.32 -5.80
N HIS A 501 -8.36 -6.40 -6.08
CA HIS A 501 -9.40 -6.62 -7.11
C HIS A 501 -8.84 -6.71 -8.52
N ALA A 502 -7.80 -5.92 -8.79
CA ALA A 502 -7.18 -5.85 -10.10
C ALA A 502 -5.83 -6.57 -10.15
N GLU A 503 -5.46 -7.38 -9.16
CA GLU A 503 -4.22 -8.15 -9.18
C GLU A 503 -4.46 -9.64 -9.37
N ARG A 504 -3.67 -10.23 -10.26
CA ARG A 504 -3.54 -11.67 -10.48
C ARG A 504 -2.13 -12.09 -10.07
N MET A 505 -2.05 -13.00 -9.11
CA MET A 505 -0.79 -13.59 -8.66
C MET A 505 -0.55 -14.86 -9.46
N VAL A 506 0.44 -14.84 -10.36
CA VAL A 506 0.80 -16.01 -11.18
C VAL A 506 1.91 -16.78 -10.48
N TRP A 507 1.66 -18.06 -10.19
CA TRP A 507 2.61 -18.95 -9.54
C TRP A 507 3.85 -19.16 -10.40
N ALA A 508 5.03 -18.93 -9.80
CA ALA A 508 6.37 -19.14 -10.33
C ALA A 508 6.76 -18.33 -11.58
N SER A 509 5.97 -18.35 -12.66
CA SER A 509 6.36 -17.76 -13.93
C SER A 509 5.18 -17.39 -14.82
N VAL A 510 5.39 -16.37 -15.67
CA VAL A 510 4.56 -16.03 -16.82
C VAL A 510 5.37 -16.38 -18.07
N PRO A 511 5.04 -17.48 -18.78
CA PRO A 511 5.81 -17.92 -19.95
C PRO A 511 5.79 -16.90 -21.08
N ALA A 512 6.88 -16.80 -21.87
CA ALA A 512 6.96 -15.91 -23.03
C ALA A 512 5.79 -16.08 -24.02
N ALA A 513 5.33 -17.31 -24.23
CA ALA A 513 4.18 -17.61 -25.09
C ALA A 513 2.87 -16.93 -24.64
N ALA A 514 2.72 -16.64 -23.34
CA ALA A 514 1.57 -15.91 -22.80
C ALA A 514 1.75 -14.38 -22.88
N ILE A 515 2.91 -13.88 -23.29
CA ILE A 515 3.19 -12.45 -23.40
C ILE A 515 2.92 -12.01 -24.85
N ILE A 516 1.86 -11.23 -25.04
CA ILE A 516 1.46 -10.72 -26.36
C ILE A 516 2.49 -9.74 -26.91
N SER A 517 2.95 -8.83 -26.05
CA SER A 517 3.97 -7.85 -26.37
C SER A 517 4.56 -7.23 -25.11
N HIS A 518 5.71 -6.59 -25.26
CA HIS A 518 6.23 -5.65 -24.28
C HIS A 518 6.94 -4.48 -24.95
N PHE A 519 7.05 -3.36 -24.22
CA PHE A 519 7.70 -2.14 -24.68
C PHE A 519 8.10 -1.23 -23.51
N PRO A 520 9.11 -0.36 -23.66
CA PRO A 520 9.43 0.66 -22.66
C PRO A 520 8.34 1.74 -22.62
N LEU A 521 7.99 2.24 -21.44
CA LEU A 521 6.98 3.29 -21.25
C LEU A 521 7.32 4.57 -22.04
N SER A 522 8.60 4.86 -22.24
CA SER A 522 9.09 5.96 -23.07
C SER A 522 8.49 5.96 -24.48
N LYS A 523 8.21 4.79 -25.05
CA LYS A 523 7.56 4.66 -26.35
C LYS A 523 6.11 5.17 -26.34
N LEU A 524 5.39 4.98 -25.24
CA LEU A 524 4.04 5.52 -25.07
C LEU A 524 4.08 7.04 -24.88
N ARG A 525 5.08 7.56 -24.16
CA ARG A 525 5.34 9.01 -24.03
C ARG A 525 5.70 9.64 -25.38
N GLN A 526 6.52 8.98 -26.19
CA GLN A 526 6.86 9.44 -27.53
C GLN A 526 5.63 9.55 -28.43
N LEU A 527 4.75 8.53 -28.42
CA LEU A 527 3.49 8.59 -29.15
C LEU A 527 2.60 9.75 -28.67
N SER A 528 2.50 9.93 -27.35
CA SER A 528 1.78 11.05 -26.74
C SER A 528 2.31 12.39 -27.24
N ASN A 529 3.63 12.57 -27.32
CA ASN A 529 4.25 13.83 -27.75
C ASN A 529 4.12 14.09 -29.27
N GLN A 530 4.00 13.05 -30.08
CA GLN A 530 3.89 13.15 -31.54
C GLN A 530 2.46 13.46 -32.00
N GLU A 531 1.46 12.95 -31.28
CA GLU A 531 0.05 13.00 -31.68
C GLU A 531 -0.78 13.63 -30.56
N LYS A 532 -1.23 14.87 -30.78
CA LYS A 532 -2.00 15.63 -29.78
C LYS A 532 -3.22 14.88 -29.25
N THR A 533 -3.94 14.16 -30.12
CA THR A 533 -5.10 13.37 -29.66
C THR A 533 -4.70 12.18 -28.78
N CYS A 534 -3.50 11.60 -28.99
CA CYS A 534 -2.95 10.60 -28.06
C CYS A 534 -2.57 11.25 -26.72
N GLU A 535 -2.00 12.46 -26.73
CA GLU A 535 -1.74 13.25 -25.52
C GLU A 535 -3.02 13.49 -24.71
N ASP A 536 -4.07 13.98 -25.36
CA ASP A 536 -5.34 14.32 -24.73
C ASP A 536 -5.99 13.08 -24.06
N ILE A 537 -5.96 11.93 -24.74
CA ILE A 537 -6.53 10.68 -24.23
C ILE A 537 -5.69 10.09 -23.10
N LEU A 538 -4.39 9.91 -23.34
CA LEU A 538 -3.52 9.22 -22.40
C LEU A 538 -3.28 10.06 -21.15
N SER A 539 -3.25 11.40 -21.31
CA SER A 539 -3.06 12.33 -20.21
C SER A 539 -1.93 11.90 -19.27
N LEU A 540 -0.81 11.42 -19.83
CA LEU A 540 0.29 10.81 -19.06
C LEU A 540 0.91 11.78 -18.04
N ASN A 541 0.74 13.09 -18.26
CA ASN A 541 1.15 14.14 -17.35
C ASN A 541 0.39 14.11 -16.01
N GLU A 542 -0.80 13.50 -15.94
CA GLU A 542 -1.51 13.30 -14.67
C GLU A 542 -0.96 12.11 -13.86
N ILE A 543 -0.19 11.24 -14.51
CA ILE A 543 0.35 9.99 -13.96
C ILE A 543 1.78 10.25 -13.48
N GLU A 544 1.90 10.96 -12.35
CA GLU A 544 3.17 11.28 -11.72
C GLU A 544 3.52 10.33 -10.58
N SER A 545 4.80 10.27 -10.21
CA SER A 545 5.27 9.51 -9.04
C SER A 545 4.61 10.05 -7.76
N GLY A 546 4.32 9.16 -6.80
CA GLY A 546 3.70 9.49 -5.52
C GLY A 546 2.19 9.80 -5.57
N ARG A 547 1.58 9.92 -6.75
CA ARG A 547 0.13 10.08 -6.87
C ARG A 547 -0.59 8.75 -6.67
N ARG A 548 -1.62 8.73 -5.83
CA ARG A 548 -2.49 7.55 -5.68
C ARG A 548 -3.34 7.37 -6.92
N THR A 549 -3.54 6.11 -7.31
CA THR A 549 -4.32 5.77 -8.51
C THR A 549 -5.75 6.34 -8.45
N GLN A 550 -6.35 6.47 -7.25
CA GLN A 550 -7.67 7.08 -7.06
C GLN A 550 -7.69 8.57 -7.43
N HIS A 551 -6.63 9.29 -7.10
CA HIS A 551 -6.51 10.71 -7.41
C HIS A 551 -6.41 10.91 -8.92
N VAL A 552 -5.54 10.12 -9.59
CA VAL A 552 -5.36 10.14 -11.03
C VAL A 552 -6.68 9.81 -11.75
N SER A 553 -7.39 8.75 -11.33
CA SER A 553 -8.72 8.39 -11.88
C SER A 553 -9.74 9.54 -11.77
N SER A 554 -9.71 10.31 -10.68
CA SER A 554 -10.59 11.48 -10.52
C SER A 554 -10.24 12.58 -11.52
N GLN A 555 -8.95 12.90 -11.67
CA GLN A 555 -8.50 13.92 -12.63
C GLN A 555 -8.82 13.55 -14.08
N LEU A 556 -8.61 12.28 -14.45
CA LEU A 556 -8.94 11.79 -15.79
C LEU A 556 -10.44 11.88 -16.07
N ARG A 557 -11.28 11.62 -15.06
CA ARG A 557 -12.74 11.78 -15.17
C ARG A 557 -13.15 13.23 -15.38
N ASP A 558 -12.50 14.16 -14.68
CA ASP A 558 -12.83 15.59 -14.78
C ASP A 558 -12.51 16.18 -16.17
N LYS A 559 -11.65 15.53 -16.96
CA LYS A 559 -11.37 15.90 -18.36
C LYS A 559 -12.53 15.62 -19.31
N ASN A 560 -13.43 14.71 -18.96
CA ASN A 560 -14.64 14.40 -19.72
C ASN A 560 -14.37 14.08 -21.21
N ASN A 561 -13.36 13.24 -21.45
CA ASN A 561 -12.96 12.86 -22.81
C ASN A 561 -14.01 11.95 -23.46
N ALA A 562 -14.53 12.35 -24.62
CA ALA A 562 -15.55 11.61 -25.34
C ALA A 562 -14.97 10.69 -26.43
N ILE A 563 -15.61 9.54 -26.65
CA ILE A 563 -15.29 8.63 -27.75
C ILE A 563 -15.83 9.23 -29.06
N SER A 564 -14.92 9.53 -29.98
CA SER A 564 -15.11 10.18 -31.27
C SER A 564 -14.24 9.49 -32.32
N VAL A 565 -14.33 9.93 -33.58
CA VAL A 565 -13.51 9.36 -34.67
C VAL A 565 -12.02 9.64 -34.48
N SER A 566 -11.64 10.83 -34.00
CA SER A 566 -10.22 11.14 -33.73
C SER A 566 -9.72 10.33 -32.54
N THR A 567 -10.51 10.24 -31.47
CA THR A 567 -10.10 9.50 -30.28
C THR A 567 -10.04 7.99 -30.53
N SER A 568 -10.90 7.43 -31.38
CA SER A 568 -10.81 6.02 -31.76
C SER A 568 -9.58 5.70 -32.62
N ARG A 569 -9.12 6.62 -33.48
CA ARG A 569 -7.82 6.48 -34.18
C ARG A 569 -6.65 6.47 -33.19
N ALA A 570 -6.65 7.41 -32.24
CA ALA A 570 -5.62 7.47 -31.21
C ALA A 570 -5.61 6.21 -30.32
N MET A 571 -6.79 5.70 -29.91
CA MET A 571 -6.90 4.41 -29.22
C MET A 571 -6.32 3.25 -30.04
N ALA A 572 -6.52 3.24 -31.35
CA ALA A 572 -5.95 2.22 -32.22
C ALA A 572 -4.42 2.34 -32.32
N MET A 573 -3.87 3.56 -32.38
CA MET A 573 -2.42 3.80 -32.37
C MET A 573 -1.78 3.33 -31.06
N VAL A 574 -2.41 3.64 -29.93
CA VAL A 574 -2.02 3.11 -28.62
C VAL A 574 -2.10 1.59 -28.63
N SER A 575 -3.22 1.01 -29.07
CA SER A 575 -3.41 -0.44 -29.14
C SER A 575 -2.34 -1.15 -29.99
N ARG A 576 -1.81 -0.48 -31.02
CA ARG A 576 -0.68 -1.00 -31.80
C ARG A 576 0.61 -1.09 -30.99
N ILE A 577 0.89 -0.12 -30.11
CA ILE A 577 2.04 -0.20 -29.18
C ILE A 577 1.90 -1.40 -28.25
N PHE A 578 0.69 -1.65 -27.75
CA PHE A 578 0.34 -2.83 -26.94
C PHE A 578 0.29 -4.14 -27.76
N GLY A 579 0.67 -4.12 -29.03
CA GLY A 579 0.81 -5.32 -29.86
C GLY A 579 -0.48 -5.87 -30.45
N MET A 580 -1.63 -5.20 -30.31
CA MET A 580 -2.94 -5.72 -30.72
C MET A 580 -3.12 -5.93 -32.24
N HIS A 581 -2.16 -5.50 -33.05
CA HIS A 581 -2.17 -5.67 -34.51
C HIS A 581 -1.46 -6.95 -34.99
N ARG A 582 -0.80 -7.67 -34.07
CA ARG A 582 0.00 -8.87 -34.38
C ARG A 582 -0.88 -10.07 -34.71
N CYS A 583 -0.33 -11.06 -35.41
CA CYS A 583 -1.07 -12.24 -35.85
C CYS A 583 -1.51 -13.18 -34.72
N SER A 584 -0.81 -13.17 -33.58
CA SER A 584 -1.08 -14.02 -32.42
C SER A 584 -2.18 -13.50 -31.50
N VAL A 585 -2.75 -12.33 -31.80
CA VAL A 585 -3.75 -11.66 -30.95
C VAL A 585 -5.14 -12.12 -31.34
N SER A 586 -5.99 -12.48 -30.38
CA SER A 586 -7.39 -12.82 -30.58
C SER A 586 -8.30 -11.58 -30.52
N LEU A 587 -9.55 -11.70 -30.99
CA LEU A 587 -10.56 -10.64 -30.83
C LEU A 587 -10.87 -10.35 -29.35
N THR A 588 -10.76 -11.35 -28.46
CA THR A 588 -10.95 -11.19 -27.01
C THR A 588 -9.86 -10.32 -26.40
N HIS A 589 -8.62 -10.38 -26.89
CA HIS A 589 -7.54 -9.48 -26.45
C HIS A 589 -7.79 -8.04 -26.88
N ILE A 590 -8.25 -7.82 -28.12
CA ILE A 590 -8.58 -6.47 -28.63
C ILE A 590 -9.71 -5.86 -27.79
N LYS A 591 -10.79 -6.62 -27.57
CA LYS A 591 -11.90 -6.23 -26.69
C LYS A 591 -11.40 -5.88 -25.29
N GLY A 592 -10.55 -6.72 -24.69
CA GLY A 592 -9.97 -6.52 -23.37
C GLY A 592 -9.12 -5.25 -23.26
N LEU A 593 -8.32 -4.94 -24.28
CA LEU A 593 -7.52 -3.72 -24.30
C LEU A 593 -8.39 -2.48 -24.47
N VAL A 594 -9.37 -2.50 -25.38
CA VAL A 594 -10.30 -1.38 -25.56
C VAL A 594 -11.08 -1.11 -24.28
N SER A 595 -11.58 -2.15 -23.61
CA SER A 595 -12.21 -2.05 -22.30
C SER A 595 -11.29 -1.40 -21.27
N SER A 596 -10.03 -1.85 -21.19
CA SER A 596 -9.02 -1.30 -20.28
C SER A 596 -8.70 0.16 -20.56
N LEU A 597 -8.63 0.58 -21.83
CA LEU A 597 -8.41 1.98 -22.22
C LEU A 597 -9.60 2.87 -21.83
N VAL A 598 -10.83 2.41 -22.11
CA VAL A 598 -12.04 3.15 -21.76
C VAL A 598 -12.15 3.34 -20.25
N ASP A 599 -11.97 2.27 -19.48
CA ASP A 599 -12.01 2.33 -18.02
C ASP A 599 -10.87 3.18 -17.43
N SER A 600 -9.63 2.92 -17.85
CA SER A 600 -8.45 3.59 -17.26
C SER A 600 -8.42 5.09 -17.54
N PHE A 601 -8.86 5.51 -18.73
CA PHE A 601 -8.86 6.92 -19.14
C PHE A 601 -10.25 7.57 -19.05
N GLN A 602 -11.22 6.89 -18.44
CA GLN A 602 -12.57 7.39 -18.16
C GLN A 602 -13.28 7.96 -19.42
N LEU A 603 -13.15 7.25 -20.55
CA LEU A 603 -13.69 7.72 -21.83
C LEU A 603 -15.20 7.57 -21.88
N GLU A 604 -15.92 8.66 -22.11
CA GLU A 604 -17.38 8.65 -22.15
C GLU A 604 -17.91 8.33 -23.56
N GLN A 605 -18.86 7.39 -23.62
CA GLN A 605 -19.65 7.15 -24.82
C GLN A 605 -20.79 8.19 -24.89
N VAL A 606 -20.82 8.98 -25.97
CA VAL A 606 -21.84 10.02 -26.14
C VAL A 606 -23.20 9.36 -26.38
N SER A 607 -24.13 9.56 -25.44
CA SER A 607 -25.39 8.80 -25.33
C SER A 607 -26.37 9.06 -26.49
N SER A 608 -26.16 10.11 -27.28
CA SER A 608 -26.97 10.49 -28.44
C SER A 608 -26.37 10.08 -29.79
N GLN A 609 -25.36 9.20 -29.81
CA GLN A 609 -24.73 8.79 -31.06
C GLN A 609 -25.68 7.97 -31.94
N SER A 610 -25.85 8.43 -33.18
CA SER A 610 -26.55 7.65 -34.21
C SER A 610 -25.80 6.34 -34.50
N ASN A 611 -26.51 5.31 -34.94
CA ASN A 611 -25.91 4.04 -35.39
C ASN A 611 -24.84 4.27 -36.49
N TYR A 612 -25.04 5.29 -37.34
CA TYR A 612 -24.08 5.70 -38.36
C TYR A 612 -22.79 6.23 -37.73
N THR A 613 -22.88 7.13 -36.76
CA THR A 613 -21.73 7.67 -36.02
C THR A 613 -20.96 6.57 -35.29
N SER A 614 -21.67 5.67 -34.60
CA SER A 614 -21.05 4.52 -33.92
C SER A 614 -20.25 3.64 -34.89
N ARG A 615 -20.81 3.36 -36.07
CA ARG A 615 -20.11 2.61 -37.13
C ARG A 615 -18.88 3.34 -37.67
N MET A 616 -18.96 4.66 -37.86
CA MET A 616 -17.78 5.44 -38.30
C MET A 616 -16.66 5.41 -37.26
N ILE A 617 -16.98 5.52 -35.98
CA ILE A 617 -16.01 5.47 -34.89
C ILE A 617 -15.33 4.11 -34.82
N SER A 618 -16.10 3.01 -34.84
CA SER A 618 -15.55 1.64 -34.80
C SER A 618 -14.71 1.34 -36.05
N ARG A 619 -15.16 1.77 -37.23
CA ARG A 619 -14.43 1.60 -38.48
C ARG A 619 -13.11 2.34 -38.48
N ALA A 620 -13.08 3.57 -37.94
CA ALA A 620 -11.86 4.35 -37.83
C ALA A 620 -10.82 3.67 -36.91
N PHE A 621 -11.25 3.05 -35.81
CA PHE A 621 -10.38 2.21 -34.98
C PHE A 621 -9.85 1.02 -35.78
N ALA A 622 -10.74 0.23 -36.40
CA ALA A 622 -10.39 -1.00 -37.10
C ALA A 622 -9.38 -0.78 -38.25
N VAL A 623 -9.61 0.25 -39.08
CA VAL A 623 -8.70 0.62 -40.18
C VAL A 623 -7.35 1.10 -39.65
N THR A 624 -7.33 1.84 -38.54
CA THR A 624 -6.09 2.40 -37.97
C THR A 624 -5.27 1.35 -37.22
N LEU A 625 -5.92 0.37 -36.60
CA LEU A 625 -5.26 -0.74 -35.91
C LEU A 625 -4.39 -1.56 -36.88
N ARG A 626 -4.85 -1.71 -38.14
CA ARG A 626 -4.15 -2.49 -39.18
C ARG A 626 -3.80 -3.90 -38.69
N SER A 627 -4.79 -4.59 -38.13
CA SER A 627 -4.62 -5.98 -37.67
C SER A 627 -4.16 -6.85 -38.83
N ARG A 628 -3.22 -7.75 -38.54
CA ARG A 628 -2.73 -8.75 -39.49
C ARG A 628 -3.51 -10.06 -39.43
N ALA A 629 -4.31 -10.28 -38.39
CA ALA A 629 -5.05 -11.52 -38.18
C ALA A 629 -6.54 -11.44 -38.50
N HIS A 630 -7.17 -10.27 -38.30
CA HIS A 630 -8.63 -10.15 -38.28
C HIS A 630 -9.14 -9.21 -39.37
N CYS A 631 -10.32 -9.50 -39.89
CA CYS A 631 -10.97 -8.59 -40.83
C CYS A 631 -11.47 -7.32 -40.12
N ILE A 632 -11.73 -6.26 -40.89
CA ILE A 632 -12.15 -4.96 -40.36
C ILE A 632 -13.45 -5.09 -39.56
N GLN A 633 -14.41 -5.88 -40.05
CA GLN A 633 -15.73 -6.05 -39.44
C GLN A 633 -15.64 -6.67 -38.04
N ASP A 634 -14.81 -7.70 -37.86
CA ASP A 634 -14.65 -8.36 -36.56
C ASP A 634 -14.00 -7.43 -35.54
N ILE A 635 -13.06 -6.58 -35.98
CA ILE A 635 -12.42 -5.57 -35.13
C ILE A 635 -13.43 -4.47 -34.77
N GLU A 636 -14.30 -4.06 -35.71
CA GLU A 636 -15.37 -3.11 -35.43
C GLU A 636 -16.29 -3.63 -34.31
N VAL A 637 -16.62 -4.92 -34.31
CA VAL A 637 -17.42 -5.57 -33.26
C VAL A 637 -16.65 -5.63 -31.94
N ALA A 638 -15.41 -6.15 -31.95
CA ALA A 638 -14.59 -6.26 -30.74
C ALA A 638 -14.33 -4.89 -30.08
N PHE A 639 -14.20 -3.83 -30.88
CA PHE A 639 -14.09 -2.46 -30.38
C PHE A 639 -15.37 -2.01 -29.66
N LYS A 640 -16.55 -2.18 -30.27
CA LYS A 640 -17.83 -1.79 -29.67
C LYS A 640 -18.07 -2.54 -28.36
N ASP A 641 -17.88 -3.85 -28.38
CA ASP A 641 -17.94 -4.72 -27.21
C ASP A 641 -16.99 -4.25 -26.09
N GLY A 642 -15.77 -3.85 -26.45
CA GLY A 642 -14.79 -3.34 -25.50
C GLY A 642 -15.21 -2.01 -24.89
N VAL A 643 -15.78 -1.10 -25.69
CA VAL A 643 -16.33 0.18 -25.21
C VAL A 643 -17.48 -0.04 -24.25
N GLU A 644 -18.41 -0.94 -24.59
CA GLU A 644 -19.53 -1.29 -23.73
C GLU A 644 -19.06 -1.90 -22.41
N GLN A 645 -18.09 -2.83 -22.44
CA GLN A 645 -17.52 -3.45 -21.25
C GLN A 645 -16.78 -2.44 -20.36
N GLY A 646 -15.96 -1.56 -20.95
CA GLY A 646 -15.27 -0.51 -20.21
C GLY A 646 -16.24 0.48 -19.57
N THR A 647 -17.27 0.90 -20.29
CA THR A 647 -18.33 1.78 -19.78
C THR A 647 -19.10 1.12 -18.63
N ALA A 648 -19.41 -0.17 -18.75
CA ALA A 648 -20.04 -0.95 -17.70
C ALA A 648 -19.17 -1.03 -16.43
N THR A 649 -17.85 -1.17 -16.60
CA THR A 649 -16.86 -1.18 -15.50
C THR A 649 -16.84 0.17 -14.77
N ILE A 650 -16.76 1.28 -15.50
CA ILE A 650 -16.85 2.64 -14.93
C ILE A 650 -18.17 2.80 -14.15
N ALA A 651 -19.29 2.36 -14.73
CA ALA A 651 -20.60 2.48 -14.11
C ALA A 651 -20.73 1.63 -12.83
N PHE A 652 -20.20 0.40 -12.83
CA PHE A 652 -20.19 -0.50 -11.68
C PHE A 652 -19.50 0.16 -10.49
N TYR A 653 -18.30 0.69 -10.68
CA TYR A 653 -17.55 1.34 -9.62
C TYR A 653 -18.08 2.73 -9.24
N ALA A 654 -18.70 3.46 -10.18
CA ALA A 654 -19.39 4.71 -9.88
C ALA A 654 -20.62 4.52 -8.97
N ARG A 655 -21.42 3.45 -9.18
CA ARG A 655 -22.59 3.14 -8.34
C ARG A 655 -22.20 2.85 -6.90
N ARG A 656 -21.12 2.08 -6.71
CA ARG A 656 -20.60 1.70 -5.39
C ARG A 656 -20.10 2.90 -4.57
N ARG A 657 -19.63 3.97 -5.24
CA ARG A 657 -19.26 5.24 -4.59
C ARG A 657 -20.47 6.03 -4.07
N ARG A 658 -21.65 5.92 -4.70
CA ARG A 658 -22.85 6.70 -4.31
C ARG A 658 -23.55 6.13 -3.08
N THR A 659 -23.53 4.81 -2.91
CA THR A 659 -24.18 4.11 -1.77
C THR A 659 -23.58 4.44 -0.40
N ILE A 660 -22.40 5.07 -0.37
CA ILE A 660 -21.68 5.43 0.87
C ILE A 660 -22.03 6.86 1.35
N LYS A 661 -22.61 7.71 0.48
CA LYS A 661 -22.92 9.12 0.80
C LYS A 661 -24.35 9.36 1.29
N THR A 662 -25.23 8.36 1.21
CA THR A 662 -26.56 8.34 1.82
C THR A 662 -26.51 7.57 3.12
#